data_AF-A0A7X7H7Y1-F1
#
_entry.id   AF-A0A7X7H7Y1-F1
#
_cell.length_a   1.000
_cell.length_b   1.000
_cell.length_c   1.000
_cell.angle_alpha   90.00
_cell.angle_beta   90.00
_cell.angle_gamma   90.00
#
_symmetry.space_group_name_H-M   'P 1'
#
loop_
_entity.id
_entity.type
_entity.pdbx_description
1 polymer ?
#
loop_
_entity_poly.entity_id
_entity_poly.type
_entity_poly.pdbx_seq_one_letter_code
_entity_poly.pdbx_strand_id
1 'polypeptide(L)'
;MNSRLLRLFPKDQVFTDELSRLTKGTDAGLYRLLPKAVVKVNSEEEVIRLLKLCHSENIPATFKAAGTSLSGQTISDSILIEVGNGFNFSNITDKGYTATFGCGLTGSSANLILKKYARKLGPKPASINSAKIGGIISNNSSGSSYGIKHNSYNTIKSMRIIFADGTLLDTGDSESRSSFILTHPEFITEIKNLHNEATQDEAIRKKIERKFKLKNTCGYGVNSLIDFSDPIDIIQQLMIGSEGTLGFISQATFRTVHDAPLKASALIYFNNLRDVSEAIIPLRSCEVSAAELMDRNALRSVENQKGMPADLKSLPEGAAALLIETSADDEATLLSQMAEIESKLAHIETLSSIKFTTDKFLYNLYWNVRNGLFTSAAASRPPNTASIIEDVAFRGESLGDALSDLRELLVSSGYEDAVMWGHLLDGNVHFTVFPDINNEEGIQKYASFMHQLCDLVVVKHDGSLKAEHGTGRNMAPFVEKEWGADIYRLMKRIKTAFDPSNVLNPGVVINSDKDVFIKNLKRIPDANPIIDKCIECGFCEVVCPSKDLTLTPRQRIVAYRYITDNAVDKNKKKSILKQIKEISYPLDETCATDGLCGIACPVNIDTGILVKELRWQRNGAFAKSMASVIANNMAAITSIVRGVIGIPHSISKAFGYDSIEKIAYGFHKIGGGIIPLWTRYTPSGSKRIAKSSYPAITPNAPKVVYFPACITRSMSGPSYGYEEKEDIPAKMLSLLRKANYTVIIPEKKDELCCGMAFSSKGFREQAHKKETELNEALLKASNNGEIPIVCDMSPCLLHMRETLDPRLKLYDQVDFIHDFLLDRLVIAKQPISISIHTTCSSTKMQLGEKLFNVADRCADRVIVPNNVNCCGWAGDRGFFYPELPKSALTPLKHEIIDAKEGFSNSITCEIGLSVNSGINYKSLIYLVDRATDNGN
;
A
#
# COMPACT_ATOMS: atom_id res chain seq x y z
N MET A 1 5.52 -0.03 34.41
CA MET A 1 5.40 -0.54 33.03
C MET A 1 6.60 -0.17 32.17
N ASN A 2 6.78 1.10 31.79
CA ASN A 2 7.84 1.53 30.85
C ASN A 2 9.26 1.06 31.23
N SER A 3 9.69 1.28 32.48
CA SER A 3 11.01 0.85 32.97
C SER A 3 11.24 -0.66 32.87
N ARG A 4 10.19 -1.48 32.90
CA ARG A 4 10.28 -2.93 32.75
C ARG A 4 10.35 -3.34 31.30
N LEU A 5 9.53 -2.73 30.44
CA LEU A 5 9.61 -2.94 28.99
C LEU A 5 11.01 -2.60 28.46
N LEU A 6 11.60 -1.48 28.91
CA LEU A 6 12.96 -1.09 28.54
C LEU A 6 14.07 -2.00 29.10
N ARG A 7 13.78 -2.88 30.06
CA ARG A 7 14.71 -3.94 30.49
C ARG A 7 14.62 -5.19 29.62
N LEU A 8 13.48 -5.40 28.96
CA LEU A 8 13.21 -6.58 28.12
C LEU A 8 13.45 -6.31 26.63
N PHE A 9 13.31 -5.05 26.22
CA PHE A 9 13.34 -4.65 24.82
C PHE A 9 14.22 -3.40 24.62
N PRO A 10 14.91 -3.31 23.47
CA PRO A 10 15.55 -2.08 23.01
C PRO A 10 14.62 -0.86 23.02
N LYS A 11 15.19 0.33 23.23
CA LYS A 11 14.44 1.59 23.32
C LYS A 11 13.65 1.91 22.04
N ASP A 12 14.19 1.56 20.88
CA ASP A 12 13.57 1.75 19.56
C ASP A 12 12.43 0.78 19.27
N GLN A 13 12.20 -0.21 20.15
CA GLN A 13 11.05 -1.11 20.10
C GLN A 13 9.92 -0.71 21.07
N VAL A 14 10.16 0.19 22.03
CA VAL A 14 9.19 0.52 23.09
C VAL A 14 8.71 1.97 22.96
N PHE A 15 7.42 2.14 22.70
CA PHE A 15 6.79 3.44 22.49
C PHE A 15 5.77 3.74 23.59
N THR A 16 6.08 4.71 24.45
CA THR A 16 5.21 5.13 25.56
C THR A 16 4.85 6.61 25.52
N ASP A 17 5.43 7.40 24.62
CA ASP A 17 5.04 8.79 24.43
C ASP A 17 3.63 8.90 23.81
N GLU A 18 2.96 10.02 24.05
CA GLU A 18 1.58 10.23 23.61
C GLU A 18 1.40 10.14 22.09
N LEU A 19 2.30 10.77 21.32
CA LEU A 19 2.24 10.79 19.86
C LEU A 19 2.35 9.38 19.28
N SER A 20 3.33 8.60 19.73
CA SER A 20 3.52 7.23 19.26
C SER A 20 2.37 6.32 19.68
N ARG A 21 1.89 6.41 20.93
CA ARG A 21 0.74 5.62 21.41
C ARG A 21 -0.51 5.90 20.58
N LEU A 22 -0.79 7.16 20.25
CA LEU A 22 -1.91 7.57 19.42
C LEU A 22 -1.76 7.05 17.97
N THR A 23 -0.64 7.38 17.33
CA THR A 23 -0.46 7.15 15.90
C THR A 23 -0.25 5.68 15.57
N LYS A 24 0.50 4.93 16.39
CA LYS A 24 0.64 3.47 16.26
C LYS A 24 -0.56 2.72 16.81
N GLY A 25 -1.32 3.30 17.73
CA GLY A 25 -2.56 2.71 18.28
C GLY A 25 -3.76 2.72 17.33
N THR A 26 -3.68 3.42 16.21
CA THR A 26 -4.82 3.63 15.29
C THR A 26 -4.88 2.55 14.19
N ASP A 27 -6.06 1.96 13.96
CA ASP A 27 -6.35 1.09 12.81
C ASP A 27 -7.34 1.74 11.82
N ALA A 28 -7.86 0.97 10.85
CA ALA A 28 -8.77 1.45 9.82
C ALA A 28 -10.25 1.54 10.28
N GLY A 29 -10.60 1.03 11.46
CA GLY A 29 -11.97 1.03 11.95
C GLY A 29 -12.43 2.39 12.49
N LEU A 30 -13.69 2.45 12.94
CA LEU A 30 -14.26 3.66 13.54
C LEU A 30 -13.90 3.87 15.01
N TYR A 31 -13.13 2.97 15.63
CA TYR A 31 -12.86 2.96 17.07
C TYR A 31 -11.48 3.50 17.42
N ARG A 32 -11.32 4.08 18.62
CA ARG A 32 -10.03 4.51 19.16
C ARG A 32 -9.92 4.16 20.64
N LEU A 33 -8.94 3.33 20.94
CA LEU A 33 -8.42 3.10 22.29
C LEU A 33 -6.95 3.55 22.29
N LEU A 34 -6.54 4.28 23.33
CA LEU A 34 -5.17 4.76 23.45
C LEU A 34 -4.35 3.75 24.26
N PRO A 35 -3.41 3.01 23.66
CA PRO A 35 -2.63 2.03 24.39
C PRO A 35 -1.78 2.70 25.47
N LYS A 36 -1.47 1.97 26.54
CA LYS A 36 -0.49 2.37 27.56
C LYS A 36 0.94 2.25 27.04
N ALA A 37 1.19 1.29 26.15
CA ALA A 37 2.47 1.12 25.46
C ALA A 37 2.26 0.39 24.12
N VAL A 38 3.10 0.73 23.14
CA VAL A 38 3.25 -0.07 21.92
C VAL A 38 4.64 -0.71 21.94
N VAL A 39 4.71 -2.02 21.68
CA VAL A 39 5.98 -2.76 21.63
C VAL A 39 6.14 -3.41 20.26
N LYS A 40 7.16 -3.03 19.50
CA LYS A 40 7.48 -3.61 18.19
C LYS A 40 8.34 -4.85 18.37
N VAL A 41 7.83 -6.01 17.95
CA VAL A 41 8.49 -7.32 18.10
C VAL A 41 8.99 -7.84 16.76
N ASN A 42 10.19 -8.44 16.74
CA ASN A 42 10.89 -8.90 15.54
C ASN A 42 11.22 -10.39 15.56
N SER A 43 10.88 -11.13 16.62
CA SER A 43 11.16 -12.57 16.72
C SER A 43 10.14 -13.29 17.60
N GLU A 44 10.07 -14.62 17.47
CA GLU A 44 9.23 -15.46 18.32
C GLU A 44 9.64 -15.33 19.80
N GLU A 45 10.95 -15.24 20.08
CA GLU A 45 11.48 -15.08 21.43
C GLU A 45 11.04 -13.76 22.08
N GLU A 46 11.01 -12.67 21.30
CA GLU A 46 10.48 -11.38 21.76
C GLU A 46 8.99 -11.47 22.12
N VAL A 47 8.19 -12.15 21.30
CA VAL A 47 6.76 -12.38 21.56
C VAL A 47 6.57 -13.23 22.82
N ILE A 48 7.26 -14.36 22.94
CA ILE A 48 7.18 -15.26 24.10
C ILE A 48 7.53 -14.52 25.38
N ARG A 49 8.60 -13.71 25.39
CA ARG A 49 9.00 -12.92 26.56
C ARG A 49 7.92 -11.91 26.96
N LEU A 50 7.31 -11.22 26.00
CA LEU A 50 6.26 -10.23 26.28
C LEU A 50 4.98 -10.89 26.77
N LEU A 51 4.56 -11.99 26.15
CA LEU A 51 3.35 -12.73 26.55
C LEU A 51 3.49 -13.34 27.93
N LYS A 52 4.65 -13.92 28.28
CA LYS A 52 4.92 -14.38 29.65
C LYS A 52 4.78 -13.27 30.68
N LEU A 53 5.30 -12.08 30.39
CA LEU A 53 5.13 -10.91 31.24
C LEU A 53 3.63 -10.56 31.39
N CYS A 54 2.94 -10.39 30.27
CA CYS A 54 1.51 -10.05 30.23
C CYS A 54 0.65 -11.06 31.01
N HIS A 55 0.90 -12.35 30.80
CA HIS A 55 0.20 -13.44 31.47
C HIS A 55 0.45 -13.45 32.98
N SER A 56 1.71 -13.37 33.41
CA SER A 56 2.06 -13.38 34.84
C SER A 56 1.47 -12.22 35.64
N GLU A 57 1.13 -11.11 34.98
CA GLU A 57 0.63 -9.89 35.61
C GLU A 57 -0.83 -9.57 35.25
N ASN A 58 -1.49 -10.45 34.49
CA ASN A 58 -2.83 -10.23 33.97
C ASN A 58 -2.97 -8.88 33.23
N ILE A 59 -1.97 -8.52 32.42
CA ILE A 59 -1.97 -7.31 31.60
C ILE A 59 -2.48 -7.66 30.21
N PRO A 60 -3.60 -7.09 29.75
CA PRO A 60 -4.10 -7.36 28.40
C PRO A 60 -3.12 -6.98 27.30
N ALA A 61 -3.06 -7.82 26.27
CA ALA A 61 -2.23 -7.64 25.09
C ALA A 61 -3.05 -7.81 23.81
N THR A 62 -2.87 -6.89 22.86
CA THR A 62 -3.48 -6.97 21.52
C THR A 62 -2.38 -7.02 20.47
N PHE A 63 -2.52 -7.86 19.46
CA PHE A 63 -1.59 -7.91 18.34
C PHE A 63 -2.02 -6.97 17.21
N LYS A 64 -1.05 -6.33 16.56
CA LYS A 64 -1.27 -5.51 15.38
C LYS A 64 -0.24 -5.84 14.30
N ALA A 65 -0.73 -6.27 13.15
CA ALA A 65 0.08 -6.46 11.96
C ALA A 65 0.18 -5.16 11.13
N ALA A 66 -0.75 -4.93 10.19
CA ALA A 66 -0.81 -3.69 9.39
C ALA A 66 -1.79 -2.64 9.95
N GLY A 67 -2.77 -3.08 10.75
CA GLY A 67 -3.86 -2.23 11.22
C GLY A 67 -4.80 -1.78 10.10
N THR A 68 -5.07 -2.65 9.13
CA THR A 68 -6.05 -2.42 8.04
C THR A 68 -7.44 -2.97 8.38
N SER A 69 -7.66 -3.40 9.63
CA SER A 69 -8.94 -3.94 10.13
C SER A 69 -9.99 -2.86 10.30
N LEU A 70 -11.26 -3.20 10.05
CA LEU A 70 -12.39 -2.27 10.08
C LEU A 70 -13.25 -2.39 11.36
N SER A 71 -13.20 -3.53 12.06
CA SER A 71 -14.10 -3.85 13.17
C SER A 71 -13.49 -3.59 14.56
N GLY A 72 -12.36 -2.89 14.65
CA GLY A 72 -11.73 -2.53 15.92
C GLY A 72 -10.94 -3.64 16.63
N GLN A 73 -10.53 -4.68 15.90
CA GLN A 73 -9.80 -5.81 16.46
C GLN A 73 -8.29 -5.60 16.67
N THR A 74 -7.70 -4.53 16.13
CA THR A 74 -6.25 -4.25 16.28
C THR A 74 -5.92 -3.02 17.12
N ILE A 75 -6.83 -2.65 18.04
CA ILE A 75 -6.68 -1.52 18.98
C ILE A 75 -6.77 -1.97 20.43
N SER A 76 -6.12 -1.22 21.33
CA SER A 76 -6.02 -1.56 22.75
C SER A 76 -5.87 -0.30 23.61
N ASP A 77 -6.36 -0.35 24.84
CA ASP A 77 -6.07 0.61 25.91
C ASP A 77 -4.95 0.11 26.86
N SER A 78 -4.35 -1.04 26.54
CA SER A 78 -3.30 -1.71 27.32
C SER A 78 -2.00 -1.82 26.51
N ILE A 79 -1.41 -3.01 26.36
CA ILE A 79 -0.21 -3.24 25.56
C ILE A 79 -0.63 -3.62 24.14
N LEU A 80 -0.12 -2.86 23.17
CA LEU A 80 -0.26 -3.18 21.75
C LEU A 80 1.06 -3.75 21.22
N ILE A 81 1.04 -4.97 20.71
CA ILE A 81 2.19 -5.69 20.18
C ILE A 81 2.19 -5.52 18.65
N GLU A 82 3.11 -4.71 18.13
CA GLU A 82 3.22 -4.41 16.70
C GLU A 82 4.23 -5.36 16.02
N VAL A 83 3.83 -6.01 14.92
CA VAL A 83 4.71 -6.91 14.17
C VAL A 83 5.75 -6.11 13.39
N GLY A 84 7.02 -6.31 13.74
CA GLY A 84 8.19 -5.74 13.09
C GLY A 84 8.68 -6.53 11.87
N ASN A 85 9.88 -6.19 11.39
CA ASN A 85 10.40 -6.66 10.10
C ASN A 85 11.06 -8.05 10.16
N GLY A 86 11.36 -8.55 11.36
CA GLY A 86 11.96 -9.90 11.50
C GLY A 86 11.04 -11.05 11.10
N PHE A 87 9.75 -10.79 10.89
CA PHE A 87 8.78 -11.75 10.34
C PHE A 87 8.56 -11.60 8.82
N ASN A 88 9.40 -10.84 8.12
CA ASN A 88 9.29 -10.62 6.66
C ASN A 88 10.15 -11.64 5.89
N PHE A 89 9.77 -12.91 5.95
CA PHE A 89 10.47 -13.99 5.24
C PHE A 89 9.51 -14.91 4.49
N SER A 90 10.05 -15.68 3.56
CA SER A 90 9.34 -16.68 2.78
C SER A 90 10.22 -17.90 2.53
N ASN A 91 9.62 -19.09 2.48
CA ASN A 91 10.25 -20.31 2.01
C ASN A 91 9.30 -21.02 1.04
N ILE A 92 9.74 -21.25 -0.21
CA ILE A 92 8.91 -21.86 -1.26
C ILE A 92 9.41 -23.27 -1.53
N THR A 93 8.52 -24.26 -1.44
CA THR A 93 8.84 -25.67 -1.69
C THR A 93 7.94 -26.24 -2.78
N ASP A 94 8.22 -27.48 -3.21
CA ASP A 94 7.37 -28.23 -4.14
C ASP A 94 7.02 -27.45 -5.41
N LYS A 95 7.99 -26.76 -6.03
CA LYS A 95 7.75 -25.90 -7.21
C LYS A 95 6.62 -24.87 -7.03
N GLY A 96 6.44 -24.36 -5.81
CA GLY A 96 5.44 -23.35 -5.49
C GLY A 96 4.09 -23.90 -5.03
N TYR A 97 3.84 -25.22 -5.06
CA TYR A 97 2.60 -25.81 -4.55
C TYR A 97 2.43 -25.61 -3.04
N THR A 98 3.54 -25.53 -2.31
CA THR A 98 3.58 -25.22 -0.88
C THR A 98 4.46 -24.00 -0.65
N ALA A 99 4.04 -23.10 0.23
CA ALA A 99 4.82 -21.92 0.58
C ALA A 99 4.61 -21.49 2.04
N THR A 100 5.70 -21.30 2.76
CA THR A 100 5.71 -20.77 4.13
C THR A 100 6.01 -19.28 4.11
N PHE A 101 5.23 -18.51 4.86
CA PHE A 101 5.42 -17.07 5.00
C PHE A 101 5.38 -16.67 6.47
N GLY A 102 6.28 -15.77 6.86
CA GLY A 102 6.22 -15.11 8.16
C GLY A 102 5.04 -14.14 8.24
N CYS A 103 4.51 -13.92 9.44
CA CYS A 103 3.29 -13.14 9.66
C CYS A 103 3.43 -11.65 9.30
N GLY A 104 4.66 -11.15 9.15
CA GLY A 104 5.00 -9.77 8.82
C GLY A 104 4.92 -9.43 7.33
N LEU A 105 4.98 -10.44 6.44
CA LEU A 105 4.99 -10.25 4.99
C LEU A 105 3.61 -9.78 4.48
N THR A 106 3.57 -8.87 3.50
CA THR A 106 2.29 -8.50 2.85
C THR A 106 1.81 -9.59 1.90
N GLY A 107 0.49 -9.70 1.73
CA GLY A 107 -0.07 -10.66 0.77
C GLY A 107 0.34 -10.38 -0.68
N SER A 108 0.53 -9.10 -1.05
CA SER A 108 1.01 -8.73 -2.38
C SER A 108 2.44 -9.19 -2.63
N SER A 109 3.34 -9.04 -1.65
CA SER A 109 4.72 -9.52 -1.75
C SER A 109 4.77 -11.04 -1.81
N ALA A 110 3.91 -11.74 -1.05
CA ALA A 110 3.78 -13.20 -1.16
C ALA A 110 3.34 -13.65 -2.57
N ASN A 111 2.30 -13.03 -3.13
CA ASN A 111 1.84 -13.35 -4.49
C ASN A 111 2.88 -13.02 -5.56
N LEU A 112 3.65 -11.95 -5.37
CA LEU A 112 4.73 -11.59 -6.28
C LEU A 112 5.85 -12.64 -6.31
N ILE A 113 6.20 -13.20 -5.14
CA ILE A 113 7.16 -14.31 -5.02
C ILE A 113 6.63 -15.57 -5.71
N LEU A 114 5.33 -15.85 -5.58
CA LEU A 114 4.67 -17.03 -6.15
C LEU A 114 4.44 -16.95 -7.66
N LYS A 115 4.39 -15.74 -8.23
CA LYS A 115 4.10 -15.49 -9.66
C LYS A 115 4.98 -16.30 -10.62
N LYS A 116 6.27 -16.46 -10.30
CA LYS A 116 7.22 -17.22 -11.15
C LYS A 116 6.92 -18.73 -11.21
N TYR A 117 6.05 -19.23 -10.33
CA TYR A 117 5.59 -20.61 -10.30
C TYR A 117 4.18 -20.78 -10.91
N ALA A 118 3.58 -19.71 -11.46
CA ALA A 118 2.15 -19.67 -11.83
C ALA A 118 1.24 -20.02 -10.64
N ARG A 119 1.60 -19.53 -9.44
CA ARG A 119 0.84 -19.75 -8.21
C ARG A 119 0.52 -18.44 -7.52
N LYS A 120 -0.47 -18.48 -6.64
CA LYS A 120 -0.87 -17.39 -5.74
C LYS A 120 -1.41 -17.93 -4.42
N LEU A 121 -1.51 -17.06 -3.43
CA LEU A 121 -2.34 -17.30 -2.25
C LEU A 121 -3.81 -17.37 -2.69
N GLY A 122 -4.56 -18.27 -2.05
CA GLY A 122 -6.01 -18.32 -2.19
C GLY A 122 -6.71 -17.01 -1.74
N PRO A 123 -6.42 -16.47 -0.53
CA PRO A 123 -7.00 -15.19 -0.12
C PRO A 123 -6.39 -14.00 -0.86
N LYS A 124 -7.26 -13.12 -1.35
CA LYS A 124 -6.97 -11.85 -2.02
C LYS A 124 -7.88 -10.71 -1.51
N PRO A 125 -7.74 -10.27 -0.25
CA PRO A 125 -8.54 -9.17 0.27
C PRO A 125 -8.26 -7.86 -0.49
N ALA A 126 -9.20 -6.92 -0.48
CA ALA A 126 -9.02 -5.61 -1.11
C ALA A 126 -7.79 -4.84 -0.56
N SER A 127 -7.43 -5.10 0.70
CA SER A 127 -6.26 -4.52 1.36
C SER A 127 -4.95 -5.29 1.12
N ILE A 128 -4.89 -6.29 0.22
CA ILE A 128 -3.74 -7.20 0.04
C ILE A 128 -2.38 -6.51 -0.15
N ASN A 129 -2.37 -5.30 -0.73
CA ASN A 129 -1.16 -4.50 -0.90
C ASN A 129 -0.54 -4.00 0.42
N SER A 130 -1.31 -4.02 1.51
CA SER A 130 -0.89 -3.57 2.85
C SER A 130 -1.15 -4.60 3.94
N ALA A 131 -2.18 -5.43 3.80
CA ALA A 131 -2.50 -6.50 4.73
C ALA A 131 -1.35 -7.51 4.79
N LYS A 132 -0.94 -7.82 6.01
CA LYS A 132 0.11 -8.79 6.30
C LYS A 132 -0.51 -10.18 6.54
N ILE A 133 0.26 -11.24 6.25
CA ILE A 133 -0.17 -12.64 6.35
C ILE A 133 -0.83 -12.94 7.69
N GLY A 134 -0.25 -12.47 8.81
CA GLY A 134 -0.84 -12.69 10.14
C GLY A 134 -2.28 -12.16 10.24
N GLY A 135 -2.53 -10.95 9.75
CA GLY A 135 -3.87 -10.35 9.76
C GLY A 135 -4.84 -11.04 8.78
N ILE A 136 -4.35 -11.48 7.62
CA ILE A 136 -5.17 -12.22 6.63
C ILE A 136 -5.69 -13.52 7.24
N ILE A 137 -4.83 -14.26 7.96
CA ILE A 137 -5.21 -15.50 8.63
C ILE A 137 -6.12 -15.22 9.83
N SER A 138 -5.73 -14.29 10.71
CA SER A 138 -6.48 -14.00 11.94
C SER A 138 -7.88 -13.43 11.69
N ASN A 139 -8.14 -12.82 10.53
CA ASN A 139 -9.49 -12.38 10.14
C ASN A 139 -10.19 -13.38 9.20
N ASN A 140 -9.52 -14.46 8.77
CA ASN A 140 -9.94 -15.33 7.66
C ASN A 140 -10.35 -14.53 6.41
N SER A 141 -9.61 -13.47 6.10
CA SER A 141 -9.94 -12.59 4.97
C SER A 141 -9.83 -13.36 3.65
N SER A 142 -10.76 -13.12 2.71
CA SER A 142 -10.80 -13.82 1.43
C SER A 142 -10.79 -12.86 0.23
N GLY A 143 -11.84 -12.10 -0.04
CA GLY A 143 -11.97 -11.21 -1.20
C GLY A 143 -12.46 -11.93 -2.46
N SER A 144 -12.12 -11.38 -3.63
CA SER A 144 -12.68 -11.77 -4.94
C SER A 144 -12.19 -13.11 -5.50
N SER A 145 -11.28 -13.79 -4.80
CA SER A 145 -10.69 -15.06 -5.27
C SER A 145 -11.39 -16.25 -4.64
N TYR A 146 -12.09 -17.06 -5.45
CA TYR A 146 -12.66 -18.40 -5.16
C TYR A 146 -13.30 -18.63 -3.78
N GLY A 147 -13.77 -17.56 -3.14
CA GLY A 147 -14.69 -17.61 -2.02
C GLY A 147 -14.26 -18.43 -0.82
N ILE A 148 -15.13 -19.36 -0.42
CA ILE A 148 -14.91 -20.29 0.70
C ILE A 148 -13.88 -21.37 0.32
N LYS A 149 -13.82 -21.79 -0.95
CA LYS A 149 -13.01 -22.94 -1.42
C LYS A 149 -11.51 -22.73 -1.22
N HIS A 150 -11.04 -21.49 -1.36
CA HIS A 150 -9.62 -21.15 -1.28
C HIS A 150 -9.30 -20.05 -0.25
N ASN A 151 -10.12 -19.93 0.80
CA ASN A 151 -9.78 -19.08 1.95
C ASN A 151 -8.63 -19.68 2.78
N SER A 152 -8.20 -18.96 3.83
CA SER A 152 -7.13 -19.44 4.72
C SER A 152 -7.47 -20.77 5.38
N TYR A 153 -8.72 -20.97 5.79
CA TYR A 153 -9.21 -22.20 6.42
C TYR A 153 -8.91 -23.46 5.57
N ASN A 154 -9.19 -23.38 4.27
CA ASN A 154 -9.02 -24.50 3.35
C ASN A 154 -7.62 -24.63 2.75
N THR A 155 -6.79 -23.58 2.86
CA THR A 155 -5.47 -23.55 2.21
C THR A 155 -4.30 -23.70 3.18
N ILE A 156 -4.48 -23.46 4.48
CA ILE A 156 -3.40 -23.66 5.46
C ILE A 156 -3.09 -25.15 5.61
N LYS A 157 -1.80 -25.46 5.54
CA LYS A 157 -1.22 -26.78 5.78
C LYS A 157 -0.72 -26.90 7.23
N SER A 158 -0.01 -25.89 7.72
CA SER A 158 0.52 -25.83 9.09
C SER A 158 0.80 -24.39 9.54
N MET A 159 1.00 -24.17 10.83
CA MET A 159 1.34 -22.88 11.42
C MET A 159 2.17 -23.02 12.70
N ARG A 160 2.82 -21.93 13.09
CA ARG A 160 3.48 -21.79 14.40
C ARG A 160 2.70 -20.81 15.26
N ILE A 161 2.28 -21.27 16.43
CA ILE A 161 1.35 -20.60 17.33
C ILE A 161 2.04 -20.36 18.68
N ILE A 162 1.97 -19.13 19.18
CA ILE A 162 2.43 -18.77 20.53
C ILE A 162 1.20 -18.42 21.37
N PHE A 163 0.97 -19.16 22.46
CA PHE A 163 -0.16 -18.98 23.36
C PHE A 163 0.09 -17.90 24.42
N ALA A 164 -0.95 -17.58 25.20
CA ALA A 164 -0.92 -16.52 26.22
C ALA A 164 0.20 -16.71 27.24
N ASP A 165 0.48 -17.95 27.65
CA ASP A 165 1.54 -18.35 28.59
C ASP A 165 2.96 -18.34 27.96
N GLY A 166 3.05 -18.07 26.65
CA GLY A 166 4.27 -18.10 25.87
C GLY A 166 4.70 -19.48 25.39
N THR A 167 3.84 -20.51 25.52
CA THR A 167 4.07 -21.82 24.92
C THR A 167 4.01 -21.72 23.39
N LEU A 168 4.94 -22.39 22.71
CA LEU A 168 5.03 -22.44 21.25
C LEU A 168 4.61 -23.84 20.75
N LEU A 169 3.67 -23.88 19.81
CA LEU A 169 3.25 -25.08 19.09
C LEU A 169 3.52 -24.91 17.60
N ASP A 170 4.32 -25.82 17.03
CA ASP A 170 4.45 -25.99 15.59
C ASP A 170 3.56 -27.15 15.13
N THR A 171 2.48 -26.83 14.43
CA THR A 171 1.49 -27.84 14.02
C THR A 171 1.97 -28.71 12.84
N GLY A 172 3.05 -28.29 12.18
CA GLY A 172 3.70 -29.03 11.10
C GLY A 172 4.82 -29.95 11.56
N ASP A 173 5.21 -29.89 12.83
CA ASP A 173 6.29 -30.67 13.42
C ASP A 173 5.76 -31.74 14.38
N SER A 174 6.04 -33.02 14.10
CA SER A 174 5.49 -34.12 14.89
C SER A 174 5.97 -34.14 16.34
N GLU A 175 7.21 -33.75 16.60
CA GLU A 175 7.78 -33.73 17.95
C GLU A 175 7.13 -32.63 18.80
N SER A 176 6.96 -31.43 18.22
CA SER A 176 6.24 -30.32 18.83
C SER A 176 4.79 -30.70 19.16
N ARG A 177 4.08 -31.35 18.24
CA ARG A 177 2.71 -31.85 18.48
C ARG A 177 2.65 -32.82 19.66
N SER A 178 3.52 -33.84 19.67
CA SER A 178 3.55 -34.83 20.76
C SER A 178 3.90 -34.20 22.10
N SER A 179 4.90 -33.31 22.13
CA SER A 179 5.31 -32.60 23.34
C SER A 179 4.19 -31.72 23.89
N PHE A 180 3.48 -30.99 23.02
CA PHE A 180 2.35 -30.14 23.42
C PHE A 180 1.21 -30.96 24.04
N ILE A 181 0.86 -32.10 23.44
CA ILE A 181 -0.18 -32.99 23.99
C ILE A 181 0.19 -33.53 25.38
N LEU A 182 1.46 -33.89 25.59
CA LEU A 182 1.94 -34.40 26.88
C LEU A 182 1.98 -33.31 27.96
N THR A 183 2.32 -32.08 27.58
CA THR A 183 2.50 -30.96 28.51
C THR A 183 1.21 -30.20 28.81
N HIS A 184 0.19 -30.28 27.95
CA HIS A 184 -1.09 -29.57 28.08
C HIS A 184 -2.31 -30.51 28.09
N PRO A 185 -2.33 -31.57 28.93
CA PRO A 185 -3.37 -32.60 28.88
C PRO A 185 -4.79 -32.06 29.14
N GLU A 186 -4.93 -31.08 30.03
CA GLU A 186 -6.23 -30.46 30.35
C GLU A 186 -6.78 -29.68 29.16
N PHE A 187 -5.92 -28.89 28.49
CA PHE A 187 -6.32 -28.13 27.30
C PHE A 187 -6.76 -29.07 26.17
N ILE A 188 -5.98 -30.13 25.91
CA ILE A 188 -6.34 -31.14 24.89
C ILE A 188 -7.65 -31.85 25.24
N THR A 189 -7.87 -32.15 26.52
CA THR A 189 -9.13 -32.77 26.98
C THR A 189 -10.32 -31.85 26.73
N GLU A 190 -10.19 -30.56 27.00
CA GLU A 190 -11.27 -29.60 26.75
C GLU A 190 -11.56 -29.44 25.25
N ILE A 191 -10.55 -29.43 24.38
CA ILE A 191 -10.75 -29.43 22.92
C ILE A 191 -11.53 -30.68 22.47
N LYS A 192 -11.21 -31.86 23.01
CA LYS A 192 -11.95 -33.10 22.73
C LYS A 192 -13.39 -33.04 23.24
N ASN A 193 -13.63 -32.45 24.41
CA ASN A 193 -14.99 -32.26 24.93
C ASN A 193 -15.81 -31.34 24.03
N LEU A 194 -15.23 -30.23 23.56
CA LEU A 194 -15.87 -29.30 22.62
C LEU A 194 -16.20 -29.99 21.28
N HIS A 195 -15.27 -30.79 20.75
CA HIS A 195 -15.50 -31.62 19.55
C HIS A 195 -16.68 -32.59 19.74
N ASN A 196 -16.66 -33.37 20.84
CA ASN A 196 -17.70 -34.35 21.13
C ASN A 196 -19.08 -33.68 21.26
N GLU A 197 -19.16 -32.56 21.98
CA GLU A 197 -20.42 -31.84 22.15
C GLU A 197 -20.95 -31.26 20.83
N ALA A 198 -20.06 -30.69 20.01
CA ALA A 198 -20.44 -30.13 18.70
C ALA A 198 -20.87 -31.21 17.69
N THR A 199 -20.36 -32.43 17.80
CA THR A 199 -20.63 -33.53 16.86
C THR A 199 -21.78 -34.44 17.29
N GLN A 200 -21.99 -34.64 18.60
CA GLN A 200 -23.02 -35.52 19.14
C GLN A 200 -24.40 -34.85 19.23
N ASP A 201 -24.46 -33.52 19.38
CA ASP A 201 -25.72 -32.78 19.30
C ASP A 201 -26.06 -32.46 17.84
N GLU A 202 -27.14 -33.09 17.34
CA GLU A 202 -27.55 -32.96 15.95
C GLU A 202 -27.97 -31.53 15.57
N ALA A 203 -28.58 -30.78 16.51
CA ALA A 203 -29.04 -29.42 16.26
C ALA A 203 -27.86 -28.45 16.16
N ILE A 204 -26.87 -28.58 17.06
CA ILE A 204 -25.61 -27.82 17.01
C ILE A 204 -24.88 -28.12 15.70
N ARG A 205 -24.64 -29.41 15.40
CA ARG A 205 -23.92 -29.83 14.19
C ARG A 205 -24.56 -29.27 12.92
N LYS A 206 -25.87 -29.47 12.74
CA LYS A 206 -26.59 -28.99 11.54
C LYS A 206 -26.55 -27.48 11.41
N LYS A 207 -26.61 -26.74 12.52
CA LYS A 207 -26.53 -25.28 12.49
C LYS A 207 -25.13 -24.82 12.08
N ILE A 208 -24.06 -25.42 12.62
CA ILE A 208 -22.68 -25.15 12.22
C ILE A 208 -22.49 -25.43 10.72
N GLU A 209 -22.83 -26.63 10.26
CA GLU A 209 -22.74 -27.00 8.83
C GLU A 209 -23.49 -26.03 7.93
N ARG A 210 -24.71 -25.63 8.31
CA ARG A 210 -25.53 -24.69 7.53
C ARG A 210 -24.89 -23.30 7.44
N LYS A 211 -24.37 -22.78 8.55
CA LYS A 211 -23.84 -21.42 8.63
C LYS A 211 -22.48 -21.26 7.95
N PHE A 212 -21.66 -22.31 7.90
CA PHE A 212 -20.37 -22.31 7.19
C PHE A 212 -20.45 -22.71 5.71
N LYS A 213 -21.65 -23.00 5.18
CA LYS A 213 -21.91 -22.95 3.72
C LYS A 213 -21.87 -21.53 3.17
N LEU A 214 -21.94 -20.52 4.04
CA LEU A 214 -21.72 -19.11 3.73
C LEU A 214 -20.31 -18.72 4.16
N LYS A 215 -19.81 -17.62 3.58
CA LYS A 215 -18.70 -16.89 4.19
C LYS A 215 -19.16 -16.40 5.55
N ASN A 216 -18.48 -16.85 6.61
CA ASN A 216 -18.83 -16.52 7.98
C ASN A 216 -17.58 -16.34 8.83
N THR A 217 -17.39 -15.12 9.33
CA THR A 217 -16.33 -14.72 10.27
C THR A 217 -16.92 -14.05 11.52
N CYS A 218 -18.21 -14.28 11.79
CA CYS A 218 -18.89 -13.83 12.99
C CYS A 218 -18.72 -14.89 14.09
N GLY A 219 -18.02 -14.60 15.18
CA GLY A 219 -17.58 -15.60 16.15
C GLY A 219 -16.34 -16.39 15.72
N TYR A 220 -16.01 -17.44 16.48
CA TYR A 220 -14.91 -18.34 16.13
C TYR A 220 -15.31 -19.32 15.02
N GLY A 221 -14.31 -19.84 14.28
CA GLY A 221 -14.47 -20.89 13.27
C GLY A 221 -14.85 -22.24 13.88
N VAL A 222 -16.04 -22.36 14.47
CA VAL A 222 -16.52 -23.56 15.17
C VAL A 222 -16.79 -24.74 14.24
N ASN A 223 -16.77 -24.55 12.92
CA ASN A 223 -16.73 -25.67 11.98
C ASN A 223 -15.47 -26.54 12.16
N SER A 224 -14.37 -25.98 12.67
CA SER A 224 -13.20 -26.77 13.08
C SER A 224 -13.54 -27.90 14.05
N LEU A 225 -14.55 -27.73 14.92
CA LEU A 225 -14.97 -28.75 15.88
C LEU A 225 -15.66 -29.94 15.21
N ILE A 226 -16.19 -29.80 13.99
CA ILE A 226 -16.90 -30.86 13.28
C ILE A 226 -16.12 -31.39 12.08
N ASP A 227 -15.29 -30.54 11.45
CA ASP A 227 -14.51 -30.87 10.25
C ASP A 227 -13.25 -31.70 10.59
N PHE A 228 -12.79 -31.65 11.85
CA PHE A 228 -11.57 -32.30 12.32
C PHE A 228 -11.81 -33.09 13.61
N SER A 229 -11.05 -34.16 13.81
CA SER A 229 -11.09 -35.01 15.02
C SER A 229 -9.79 -34.97 15.83
N ASP A 230 -8.65 -34.64 15.21
CA ASP A 230 -7.39 -34.48 15.92
C ASP A 230 -7.37 -33.13 16.66
N PRO A 231 -7.08 -33.10 17.97
CA PRO A 231 -7.16 -31.87 18.76
C PRO A 231 -6.16 -30.80 18.32
N ILE A 232 -4.99 -31.17 17.77
CA ILE A 232 -4.04 -30.17 17.27
C ILE A 232 -4.54 -29.56 15.96
N ASP A 233 -5.15 -30.36 15.08
CA ASP A 233 -5.73 -29.85 13.85
C ASP A 233 -6.94 -28.93 14.15
N ILE A 234 -7.75 -29.26 15.17
CA ILE A 234 -8.81 -28.37 15.67
C ILE A 234 -8.21 -27.04 16.18
N ILE A 235 -7.17 -27.10 17.02
CA ILE A 235 -6.48 -25.91 17.54
C ILE A 235 -5.96 -25.05 16.39
N GLN A 236 -5.29 -25.66 15.41
CA GLN A 236 -4.79 -24.98 14.21
C GLN A 236 -5.90 -24.20 13.51
N GLN A 237 -7.04 -24.84 13.28
CA GLN A 237 -8.13 -24.27 12.52
C GLN A 237 -8.89 -23.19 13.30
N LEU A 238 -8.99 -23.32 14.63
CA LEU A 238 -9.55 -22.28 15.51
C LEU A 238 -8.74 -20.97 15.46
N MET A 239 -7.44 -21.02 15.16
CA MET A 239 -6.62 -19.81 15.02
C MET A 239 -7.05 -18.92 13.84
N ILE A 240 -7.69 -19.50 12.83
CA ILE A 240 -8.13 -18.82 11.61
C ILE A 240 -9.45 -18.09 11.91
N GLY A 241 -9.47 -16.77 11.74
CA GLY A 241 -10.61 -15.96 12.19
C GLY A 241 -10.64 -15.69 13.71
N SER A 242 -9.58 -16.04 14.45
CA SER A 242 -9.52 -15.81 15.91
C SER A 242 -9.26 -14.36 16.32
N GLU A 243 -8.87 -13.50 15.39
CA GLU A 243 -8.60 -12.06 15.61
C GLU A 243 -7.58 -11.79 16.74
N GLY A 244 -6.63 -12.72 16.93
CA GLY A 244 -5.57 -12.63 17.93
C GLY A 244 -6.03 -12.87 19.38
N THR A 245 -7.27 -13.34 19.57
CA THR A 245 -7.84 -13.62 20.90
C THR A 245 -7.42 -14.99 21.45
N LEU A 246 -6.90 -15.89 20.61
CA LEU A 246 -6.51 -17.26 20.98
C LEU A 246 -4.99 -17.47 21.01
N GLY A 247 -4.22 -16.61 20.35
CA GLY A 247 -2.76 -16.69 20.31
C GLY A 247 -2.15 -15.84 19.20
N PHE A 248 -0.82 -15.84 19.13
CA PHE A 248 -0.05 -15.18 18.09
C PHE A 248 0.40 -16.19 17.02
N ILE A 249 0.15 -15.88 15.75
CA ILE A 249 0.61 -16.68 14.61
C ILE A 249 1.92 -16.05 14.11
N SER A 250 3.05 -16.76 14.25
CA SER A 250 4.35 -16.26 13.80
C SER A 250 4.62 -16.52 12.32
N GLN A 251 4.17 -17.67 11.82
CA GLN A 251 4.23 -18.05 10.41
C GLN A 251 3.16 -19.08 10.06
N ALA A 252 2.87 -19.22 8.77
CA ALA A 252 1.98 -20.25 8.24
C ALA A 252 2.49 -20.79 6.90
N THR A 253 2.20 -22.06 6.67
CA THR A 253 2.46 -22.77 5.42
C THR A 253 1.15 -22.95 4.66
N PHE A 254 1.08 -22.45 3.43
CA PHE A 254 -0.07 -22.53 2.56
C PHE A 254 0.11 -23.59 1.48
N ARG A 255 -0.99 -24.28 1.16
CA ARG A 255 -1.21 -24.90 -0.16
C ARG A 255 -1.63 -23.77 -1.10
N THR A 256 -0.79 -23.47 -2.08
CA THR A 256 -1.05 -22.36 -3.01
C THR A 256 -2.05 -22.76 -4.08
N VAL A 257 -2.68 -21.76 -4.70
CA VAL A 257 -3.66 -21.92 -5.79
C VAL A 257 -2.98 -21.64 -7.12
N HIS A 258 -3.44 -22.31 -8.17
CA HIS A 258 -3.02 -22.05 -9.54
C HIS A 258 -3.40 -20.63 -10.00
N ASP A 259 -2.50 -19.96 -10.71
CA ASP A 259 -2.75 -18.64 -11.31
C ASP A 259 -2.61 -18.73 -12.82
N ALA A 260 -3.74 -19.02 -13.48
CA ALA A 260 -3.82 -19.19 -14.92
C ALA A 260 -3.45 -17.89 -15.67
N PRO A 261 -2.65 -17.97 -16.74
CA PRO A 261 -2.10 -16.80 -17.44
C PRO A 261 -3.11 -16.10 -18.35
N LEU A 262 -4.08 -16.81 -18.91
CA LEU A 262 -5.09 -16.25 -19.80
C LEU A 262 -6.38 -15.96 -19.04
N LYS A 263 -7.02 -14.85 -19.40
CA LYS A 263 -8.22 -14.35 -18.74
C LYS A 263 -9.20 -13.78 -19.75
N ALA A 264 -10.47 -13.93 -19.44
CA ALA A 264 -11.56 -13.25 -20.13
C ALA A 264 -12.49 -12.62 -19.09
N SER A 265 -13.09 -11.48 -19.41
CA SER A 265 -14.09 -10.86 -18.55
C SER A 265 -15.31 -10.34 -19.32
N ALA A 266 -16.46 -10.31 -18.67
CA ALA A 266 -17.69 -9.72 -19.18
C ALA A 266 -18.28 -8.77 -18.13
N LEU A 267 -18.65 -7.56 -18.55
CA LEU A 267 -19.40 -6.61 -17.72
C LEU A 267 -20.85 -6.57 -18.22
N ILE A 268 -21.77 -7.12 -17.44
CA ILE A 268 -23.16 -7.35 -17.83
C ILE A 268 -24.06 -6.41 -17.02
N TYR A 269 -25.03 -5.77 -17.67
CA TYR A 269 -26.01 -4.87 -17.05
C TYR A 269 -27.40 -5.52 -16.98
N PHE A 270 -28.06 -5.37 -15.84
CA PHE A 270 -29.37 -5.94 -15.50
C PHE A 270 -30.34 -4.83 -15.11
N ASN A 271 -31.66 -5.08 -15.18
CA ASN A 271 -32.66 -4.07 -14.85
C ASN A 271 -32.65 -3.71 -13.36
N ASN A 272 -32.37 -4.68 -12.48
CA ASN A 272 -32.39 -4.50 -11.03
C ASN A 272 -31.50 -5.51 -10.27
N LEU A 273 -31.34 -5.32 -8.96
CA LEU A 273 -30.52 -6.19 -8.09
C LEU A 273 -31.01 -7.64 -8.01
N ARG A 274 -32.32 -7.87 -8.12
CA ARG A 274 -32.91 -9.20 -8.08
C ARG A 274 -32.56 -9.99 -9.32
N ASP A 275 -32.64 -9.39 -10.50
CA ASP A 275 -32.26 -10.04 -11.77
C ASP A 275 -30.80 -10.49 -11.77
N VAL A 276 -29.88 -9.68 -11.19
CA VAL A 276 -28.47 -10.08 -11.04
C VAL A 276 -28.34 -11.36 -10.23
N SER A 277 -29.15 -11.53 -9.18
CA SER A 277 -29.08 -12.70 -8.31
C SER A 277 -29.45 -14.00 -9.03
N GLU A 278 -30.24 -13.95 -10.10
CA GLU A 278 -30.58 -15.13 -10.91
C GLU A 278 -29.36 -15.75 -11.59
N ALA A 279 -28.31 -14.96 -11.83
CA ALA A 279 -27.06 -15.44 -12.42
C ALA A 279 -26.25 -16.35 -11.47
N ILE A 280 -26.48 -16.31 -10.16
CA ILE A 280 -25.61 -17.00 -9.18
C ILE A 280 -25.63 -18.53 -9.34
N ILE A 281 -26.82 -19.13 -9.44
CA ILE A 281 -27.00 -20.58 -9.46
C ILE A 281 -26.40 -21.16 -10.75
N PRO A 282 -26.70 -20.62 -11.95
CA PRO A 282 -26.05 -21.05 -13.18
C PRO A 282 -24.52 -20.91 -13.12
N LEU A 283 -24.00 -19.78 -12.64
CA LEU A 283 -22.56 -19.52 -12.59
C LEU A 283 -21.80 -20.48 -11.67
N ARG A 284 -22.40 -20.91 -10.56
CA ARG A 284 -21.80 -21.91 -9.66
C ARG A 284 -21.56 -23.27 -10.32
N SER A 285 -22.22 -23.55 -11.45
CA SER A 285 -22.00 -24.77 -12.24
C SER A 285 -20.91 -24.63 -13.31
N CYS A 286 -20.35 -23.43 -13.49
CA CYS A 286 -19.33 -23.12 -14.49
C CYS A 286 -17.96 -22.89 -13.85
N GLU A 287 -16.90 -22.93 -14.66
CA GLU A 287 -15.56 -22.50 -14.24
C GLU A 287 -15.45 -20.96 -14.25
N VAL A 288 -15.78 -20.35 -13.11
CA VAL A 288 -15.76 -18.90 -12.91
C VAL A 288 -14.71 -18.55 -11.85
N SER A 289 -13.82 -17.62 -12.19
CA SER A 289 -12.78 -17.14 -11.27
C SER A 289 -13.28 -16.05 -10.33
N ALA A 290 -14.20 -15.20 -10.79
CA ALA A 290 -14.90 -14.20 -9.97
C ALA A 290 -16.24 -13.77 -10.61
N ALA A 291 -17.20 -13.38 -9.77
CA ALA A 291 -18.41 -12.69 -10.20
C ALA A 291 -18.74 -11.57 -9.20
N GLU A 292 -18.66 -10.33 -9.65
CA GLU A 292 -18.66 -9.14 -8.81
C GLU A 292 -19.90 -8.26 -9.07
N LEU A 293 -20.79 -8.19 -8.09
CA LEU A 293 -22.00 -7.35 -8.09
C LEU A 293 -21.63 -5.87 -7.92
N MET A 294 -22.34 -4.99 -8.62
CA MET A 294 -22.28 -3.53 -8.46
C MET A 294 -23.69 -2.95 -8.63
N ASP A 295 -24.18 -2.20 -7.64
CA ASP A 295 -25.49 -1.54 -7.72
C ASP A 295 -25.47 -0.24 -8.56
N ARG A 296 -26.62 0.41 -8.71
CA ARG A 296 -26.70 1.65 -9.49
C ARG A 296 -25.79 2.75 -8.94
N ASN A 297 -25.75 2.90 -7.61
CA ASN A 297 -24.92 3.91 -6.94
C ASN A 297 -23.43 3.66 -7.17
N ALA A 298 -22.98 2.40 -7.16
CA ALA A 298 -21.63 2.01 -7.53
C ALA A 298 -21.30 2.47 -8.96
N LEU A 299 -22.17 2.16 -9.92
CA LEU A 299 -21.97 2.53 -11.32
C LEU A 299 -21.96 4.05 -11.53
N ARG A 300 -22.82 4.80 -10.83
CA ARG A 300 -22.81 6.28 -10.85
C ARG A 300 -21.51 6.87 -10.35
N SER A 301 -20.93 6.28 -9.30
CA SER A 301 -19.70 6.81 -8.69
C SER A 301 -18.50 6.80 -9.66
N VAL A 302 -18.57 6.01 -10.72
CA VAL A 302 -17.49 5.82 -11.70
C VAL A 302 -17.84 6.29 -13.11
N GLU A 303 -19.11 6.57 -13.44
CA GLU A 303 -19.56 6.86 -14.83
C GLU A 303 -18.91 8.08 -15.51
N ASN A 304 -18.29 8.97 -14.73
CA ASN A 304 -17.55 10.14 -15.22
C ASN A 304 -16.03 9.93 -15.30
N GLN A 305 -15.52 8.74 -14.95
CA GLN A 305 -14.11 8.43 -15.04
C GLN A 305 -13.67 8.21 -16.50
N LYS A 306 -12.46 8.66 -16.83
CA LYS A 306 -11.89 8.52 -18.17
C LYS A 306 -11.79 7.03 -18.55
N GLY A 307 -12.28 6.69 -19.75
CA GLY A 307 -12.25 5.32 -20.30
C GLY A 307 -13.53 4.52 -20.03
N MET A 308 -14.44 5.00 -19.19
CA MET A 308 -15.67 4.27 -18.90
C MET A 308 -16.60 4.15 -20.09
N PRO A 309 -17.36 3.02 -20.21
CA PRO A 309 -18.38 2.89 -21.23
C PRO A 309 -19.39 4.05 -21.15
N ALA A 310 -19.66 4.69 -22.28
CA ALA A 310 -20.58 5.82 -22.36
C ALA A 310 -21.99 5.45 -21.87
N ASP A 311 -22.38 4.20 -22.09
CA ASP A 311 -23.71 3.67 -21.79
C ASP A 311 -24.02 3.61 -20.28
N LEU A 312 -23.00 3.69 -19.39
CA LEU A 312 -23.21 3.77 -17.94
C LEU A 312 -24.15 4.92 -17.54
N LYS A 313 -24.10 6.03 -18.28
CA LYS A 313 -24.91 7.23 -18.03
C LYS A 313 -26.36 7.06 -18.43
N SER A 314 -26.64 6.16 -19.38
CA SER A 314 -28.00 5.85 -19.85
C SER A 314 -28.67 4.73 -19.07
N LEU A 315 -27.98 4.09 -18.12
CA LEU A 315 -28.56 3.01 -17.33
C LEU A 315 -29.71 3.51 -16.43
N PRO A 316 -30.83 2.75 -16.35
CA PRO A 316 -31.98 3.12 -15.52
C PRO A 316 -31.64 3.17 -14.02
N GLU A 317 -32.51 3.81 -13.22
CA GLU A 317 -32.32 3.96 -11.76
C GLU A 317 -32.17 2.64 -11.01
N GLY A 318 -32.86 1.59 -11.47
CA GLY A 318 -32.76 0.26 -10.86
C GLY A 318 -31.50 -0.51 -11.23
N ALA A 319 -30.77 -0.10 -12.29
CA ALA A 319 -29.80 -0.96 -12.94
C ALA A 319 -28.70 -1.45 -12.00
N ALA A 320 -28.31 -2.70 -12.17
CA ALA A 320 -27.17 -3.30 -11.50
C ALA A 320 -26.26 -3.98 -12.54
N ALA A 321 -25.01 -4.23 -12.16
CA ALA A 321 -24.05 -4.88 -13.02
C ALA A 321 -23.39 -6.09 -12.35
N LEU A 322 -22.97 -7.03 -13.19
CA LEU A 322 -22.15 -8.16 -12.81
C LEU A 322 -20.87 -8.17 -13.66
N LEU A 323 -19.71 -8.10 -13.02
CA LEU A 323 -18.42 -8.32 -13.65
C LEU A 323 -18.00 -9.78 -13.44
N ILE A 324 -17.96 -10.56 -14.51
CA ILE A 324 -17.56 -11.98 -14.49
C ILE A 324 -16.13 -12.09 -15.03
N GLU A 325 -15.28 -12.87 -14.38
CA GLU A 325 -13.96 -13.28 -14.89
C GLU A 325 -13.87 -14.82 -14.92
N THR A 326 -13.30 -15.35 -16.01
CA THR A 326 -12.82 -16.73 -16.09
C THR A 326 -11.36 -16.75 -16.55
N SER A 327 -10.66 -17.85 -16.29
CA SER A 327 -9.23 -17.99 -16.59
C SER A 327 -8.84 -19.43 -16.93
N ALA A 328 -7.87 -19.56 -17.83
CA ALA A 328 -7.39 -20.86 -18.31
C ALA A 328 -5.89 -20.81 -18.71
N ASP A 329 -5.30 -21.99 -18.86
CA ASP A 329 -3.90 -22.14 -19.30
C ASP A 329 -3.74 -22.05 -20.82
N ASP A 330 -4.82 -22.29 -21.57
CA ASP A 330 -4.84 -22.25 -23.03
C ASP A 330 -6.11 -21.58 -23.57
N GLU A 331 -6.01 -21.09 -24.80
CA GLU A 331 -7.06 -20.28 -25.46
C GLU A 331 -8.32 -21.11 -25.77
N ALA A 332 -8.17 -22.40 -26.12
CA ALA A 332 -9.31 -23.25 -26.47
C ALA A 332 -10.19 -23.52 -25.25
N THR A 333 -9.57 -23.81 -24.10
CA THR A 333 -10.28 -23.95 -22.82
C THR A 333 -10.96 -22.65 -22.42
N LEU A 334 -10.27 -21.51 -22.56
CA LEU A 334 -10.85 -20.19 -22.22
C LEU A 334 -12.11 -19.89 -23.06
N LEU A 335 -12.04 -20.13 -24.38
CA LEU A 335 -13.16 -19.92 -25.29
C LEU A 335 -14.33 -20.85 -24.99
N SER A 336 -14.05 -22.11 -24.62
CA SER A 336 -15.07 -23.07 -24.20
C SER A 336 -15.78 -22.61 -22.92
N GLN A 337 -15.04 -22.13 -21.92
CA GLN A 337 -15.59 -21.60 -20.67
C GLN A 337 -16.46 -20.36 -20.92
N MET A 338 -16.03 -19.44 -21.79
CA MET A 338 -16.81 -18.27 -22.20
C MET A 338 -18.15 -18.68 -22.82
N ALA A 339 -18.13 -19.59 -23.79
CA ALA A 339 -19.34 -20.06 -24.48
C ALA A 339 -20.30 -20.80 -23.53
N GLU A 340 -19.78 -21.59 -22.60
CA GLU A 340 -20.58 -22.26 -21.58
C GLU A 340 -21.29 -21.24 -20.67
N ILE A 341 -20.56 -20.24 -20.16
CA ILE A 341 -21.12 -19.20 -19.29
C ILE A 341 -22.20 -18.41 -20.05
N GLU A 342 -21.92 -17.98 -21.28
CA GLU A 342 -22.89 -17.28 -22.13
C GLU A 342 -24.16 -18.11 -22.34
N SER A 343 -24.03 -19.40 -22.67
CA SER A 343 -25.18 -20.30 -22.84
C SER A 343 -25.99 -20.48 -21.56
N LYS A 344 -25.33 -20.55 -20.40
CA LYS A 344 -26.00 -20.73 -19.11
C LYS A 344 -26.75 -19.48 -18.66
N LEU A 345 -26.31 -18.29 -19.06
CA LEU A 345 -26.96 -17.03 -18.72
C LEU A 345 -27.96 -16.54 -19.77
N ALA A 346 -28.04 -17.18 -20.94
CA ALA A 346 -28.87 -16.73 -22.08
C ALA A 346 -30.38 -16.60 -21.78
N HIS A 347 -30.88 -17.25 -20.72
CA HIS A 347 -32.28 -17.18 -20.30
C HIS A 347 -32.60 -15.96 -19.44
N ILE A 348 -31.59 -15.24 -18.95
CA ILE A 348 -31.75 -14.06 -18.08
C ILE A 348 -31.84 -12.82 -18.95
N GLU A 349 -32.85 -11.99 -18.72
CA GLU A 349 -33.01 -10.72 -19.43
C GLU A 349 -31.96 -9.69 -18.96
N THR A 350 -31.19 -9.17 -19.90
CA THR A 350 -30.13 -8.18 -19.64
C THR A 350 -30.35 -6.92 -20.47
N LEU A 351 -29.84 -5.78 -19.99
CA LEU A 351 -29.90 -4.49 -20.69
C LEU A 351 -28.96 -4.42 -21.90
N SER A 352 -28.03 -5.37 -22.01
CA SER A 352 -27.04 -5.47 -23.07
C SER A 352 -26.67 -6.93 -23.30
N SER A 353 -26.23 -7.28 -24.52
CA SER A 353 -25.78 -8.63 -24.84
C SER A 353 -24.60 -9.05 -23.95
N ILE A 354 -24.64 -10.26 -23.41
CA ILE A 354 -23.51 -10.85 -22.69
C ILE A 354 -22.38 -11.08 -23.67
N LYS A 355 -21.21 -10.46 -23.42
CA LYS A 355 -20.05 -10.59 -24.29
C LYS A 355 -18.76 -10.55 -23.48
N PHE A 356 -17.97 -11.62 -23.59
CA PHE A 356 -16.63 -11.66 -23.02
C PHE A 356 -15.60 -10.92 -23.88
N THR A 357 -14.61 -10.31 -23.22
CA THR A 357 -13.41 -9.76 -23.85
C THR A 357 -12.15 -10.44 -23.33
N THR A 358 -11.23 -10.76 -24.22
CA THR A 358 -9.85 -11.18 -23.93
C THR A 358 -8.85 -10.02 -24.06
N ASP A 359 -9.33 -8.82 -24.44
CA ASP A 359 -8.48 -7.63 -24.48
C ASP A 359 -8.07 -7.24 -23.06
N LYS A 360 -6.77 -7.41 -22.80
CA LYS A 360 -6.11 -7.09 -21.55
C LYS A 360 -6.28 -5.65 -21.12
N PHE A 361 -6.31 -4.70 -22.04
CA PHE A 361 -6.56 -3.32 -21.67
C PHE A 361 -7.99 -3.16 -21.13
N LEU A 362 -8.97 -3.70 -21.85
CA LEU A 362 -10.39 -3.56 -21.51
C LEU A 362 -10.78 -4.31 -20.23
N TYR A 363 -10.37 -5.57 -20.03
CA TYR A 363 -10.74 -6.26 -18.78
C TYR A 363 -10.02 -5.65 -17.55
N ASN A 364 -8.78 -5.16 -17.70
CA ASN A 364 -8.09 -4.49 -16.59
C ASN A 364 -8.80 -3.19 -16.24
N LEU A 365 -9.36 -2.49 -17.23
CA LEU A 365 -10.20 -1.32 -17.00
C LEU A 365 -11.44 -1.69 -16.17
N TYR A 366 -12.17 -2.76 -16.52
CA TYR A 366 -13.32 -3.23 -15.73
C TYR A 366 -12.94 -3.56 -14.29
N TRP A 367 -11.82 -4.25 -14.08
CA TRP A 367 -11.33 -4.57 -12.74
C TRP A 367 -10.89 -3.33 -11.96
N ASN A 368 -10.26 -2.35 -12.60
CA ASN A 368 -9.88 -1.10 -11.96
C ASN A 368 -11.12 -0.34 -11.47
N VAL A 369 -12.20 -0.36 -12.23
CA VAL A 369 -13.50 0.21 -11.83
C VAL A 369 -14.04 -0.48 -10.60
N ARG A 370 -14.18 -1.81 -10.66
CA ARG A 370 -14.66 -2.62 -9.55
C ARG A 370 -13.83 -2.40 -8.28
N ASN A 371 -12.51 -2.30 -8.40
CA ASN A 371 -11.60 -2.03 -7.28
C ASN A 371 -11.70 -0.58 -6.75
N GLY A 372 -12.11 0.36 -7.60
CA GLY A 372 -12.28 1.79 -7.28
C GLY A 372 -13.64 2.17 -6.67
N LEU A 373 -14.61 1.25 -6.56
CA LEU A 373 -15.96 1.57 -6.07
C LEU A 373 -15.98 2.09 -4.65
N PHE A 374 -15.34 1.35 -3.73
CA PHE A 374 -15.24 1.77 -2.33
C PHE A 374 -14.61 3.16 -2.22
N THR A 375 -13.60 3.41 -3.05
CA THR A 375 -12.84 4.65 -2.98
C THR A 375 -13.66 5.83 -3.50
N SER A 376 -14.41 5.60 -4.57
CA SER A 376 -15.32 6.59 -5.15
C SER A 376 -16.47 6.91 -4.18
N ALA A 377 -17.01 5.90 -3.50
CA ALA A 377 -18.01 6.08 -2.44
C ALA A 377 -17.47 6.91 -1.26
N ALA A 378 -16.31 6.51 -0.71
CA ALA A 378 -15.68 7.21 0.41
C ALA A 378 -15.24 8.64 0.07
N ALA A 379 -14.89 8.92 -1.19
CA ALA A 379 -14.49 10.26 -1.64
C ALA A 379 -15.67 11.25 -1.77
N SER A 380 -16.89 10.73 -1.90
CA SER A 380 -18.15 11.48 -2.05
C SER A 380 -18.93 11.61 -0.74
N ARG A 381 -18.44 11.03 0.36
CA ARG A 381 -19.09 11.10 1.67
C ARG A 381 -19.30 12.55 2.14
N PRO A 382 -20.34 12.82 2.97
CA PRO A 382 -20.49 14.10 3.61
C PRO A 382 -19.29 14.45 4.51
N PRO A 383 -18.90 15.73 4.63
CA PRO A 383 -17.89 16.16 5.60
C PRO A 383 -18.21 15.71 7.03
N ASN A 384 -17.19 15.53 7.87
CA ASN A 384 -17.33 15.15 9.27
C ASN A 384 -18.01 13.79 9.55
N THR A 385 -18.24 12.96 8.53
CA THR A 385 -18.82 11.61 8.73
C THR A 385 -17.75 10.52 8.76
N ALA A 386 -18.06 9.43 9.47
CA ALA A 386 -17.31 8.19 9.39
C ALA A 386 -17.53 7.50 8.05
N SER A 387 -16.61 6.62 7.67
CA SER A 387 -16.83 5.69 6.55
C SER A 387 -16.83 4.29 7.12
N ILE A 388 -17.99 3.68 7.18
CA ILE A 388 -18.17 2.31 7.67
C ILE A 388 -18.46 1.42 6.46
N ILE A 389 -17.80 0.27 6.40
CA ILE A 389 -18.08 -0.78 5.43
C ILE A 389 -18.60 -1.97 6.20
N GLU A 390 -19.83 -2.36 5.92
CA GLU A 390 -20.40 -3.61 6.40
C GLU A 390 -20.34 -4.67 5.29
N ASP A 391 -20.29 -5.92 5.71
CA ASP A 391 -20.11 -7.10 4.86
C ASP A 391 -20.97 -8.25 5.37
N VAL A 392 -22.06 -8.54 4.67
CA VAL A 392 -23.04 -9.57 5.04
C VAL A 392 -23.05 -10.66 3.98
N ALA A 393 -23.44 -11.88 4.35
CA ALA A 393 -23.59 -12.98 3.40
C ALA A 393 -24.99 -13.59 3.45
N PHE A 394 -25.57 -13.83 2.29
CA PHE A 394 -26.87 -14.48 2.13
C PHE A 394 -26.76 -15.76 1.31
N ARG A 395 -27.76 -16.62 1.46
CA ARG A 395 -27.85 -17.83 0.65
C ARG A 395 -28.27 -17.49 -0.78
N GLY A 396 -27.79 -18.27 -1.74
CA GLY A 396 -28.12 -18.06 -3.15
C GLY A 396 -29.64 -18.11 -3.41
N GLU A 397 -30.37 -18.96 -2.69
CA GLU A 397 -31.82 -19.12 -2.87
C GLU A 397 -32.65 -17.91 -2.41
N SER A 398 -32.13 -17.10 -1.48
CA SER A 398 -32.82 -15.92 -0.93
C SER A 398 -32.12 -14.60 -1.26
N LEU A 399 -31.05 -14.63 -2.08
CA LEU A 399 -30.18 -13.49 -2.31
C LEU A 399 -30.93 -12.30 -2.93
N GLY A 400 -31.82 -12.55 -3.91
CA GLY A 400 -32.61 -11.50 -4.54
C GLY A 400 -33.51 -10.75 -3.55
N ASP A 401 -34.24 -11.48 -2.70
CA ASP A 401 -35.07 -10.90 -1.63
C ASP A 401 -34.24 -10.14 -0.60
N ALA A 402 -33.12 -10.73 -0.17
CA ALA A 402 -32.22 -10.13 0.80
C ALA A 402 -31.60 -8.82 0.30
N LEU A 403 -31.21 -8.75 -0.98
CA LEU A 403 -30.68 -7.54 -1.60
C LEU A 403 -31.73 -6.43 -1.68
N SER A 404 -32.97 -6.77 -2.07
CA SER A 404 -34.08 -5.82 -2.08
C SER A 404 -34.36 -5.26 -0.68
N ASP A 405 -34.50 -6.13 0.32
CA ASP A 405 -34.75 -5.72 1.70
C ASP A 405 -33.61 -4.88 2.27
N LEU A 406 -32.36 -5.24 1.99
CA LEU A 406 -31.20 -4.48 2.45
C LEU A 406 -31.18 -3.07 1.84
N ARG A 407 -31.53 -2.95 0.55
CA ARG A 407 -31.63 -1.66 -0.13
C ARG A 407 -32.75 -0.80 0.50
N GLU A 408 -33.90 -1.38 0.80
CA GLU A 408 -35.00 -0.69 1.47
C GLU A 408 -34.62 -0.25 2.89
N LEU A 409 -33.89 -1.08 3.64
CA LEU A 409 -33.38 -0.73 4.97
C LEU A 409 -32.42 0.48 4.89
N LEU A 410 -31.50 0.48 3.92
CA LEU A 410 -30.57 1.60 3.72
C LEU A 410 -31.32 2.90 3.42
N VAL A 411 -32.31 2.87 2.52
CA VAL A 411 -33.12 4.05 2.18
C VAL A 411 -33.93 4.54 3.38
N SER A 412 -34.68 3.66 4.04
CA SER A 412 -35.51 4.03 5.19
C SER A 412 -34.70 4.50 6.40
N SER A 413 -33.44 4.06 6.51
CA SER A 413 -32.49 4.52 7.54
C SER A 413 -31.76 5.81 7.15
N GLY A 414 -32.06 6.43 6.00
CA GLY A 414 -31.40 7.65 5.52
C GLY A 414 -29.92 7.43 5.16
N TYR A 415 -29.63 6.31 4.50
CA TYR A 415 -28.37 5.94 3.84
C TYR A 415 -28.63 5.55 2.37
N GLU A 416 -29.52 6.25 1.69
CA GLU A 416 -29.93 6.00 0.30
C GLU A 416 -28.78 6.09 -0.72
N ASP A 417 -27.75 6.88 -0.41
CA ASP A 417 -26.53 7.03 -1.20
C ASP A 417 -25.52 5.90 -0.97
N ALA A 418 -25.84 4.94 -0.11
CA ALA A 418 -25.00 3.77 0.11
C ALA A 418 -24.71 3.07 -1.22
N VAL A 419 -23.43 2.77 -1.43
CA VAL A 419 -22.94 2.00 -2.57
C VAL A 419 -22.90 0.54 -2.17
N MET A 420 -23.51 -0.34 -2.96
CA MET A 420 -23.51 -1.79 -2.73
C MET A 420 -22.69 -2.51 -3.80
N TRP A 421 -21.81 -3.43 -3.37
CA TRP A 421 -21.04 -4.29 -4.26
C TRP A 421 -20.72 -5.61 -3.57
N GLY A 422 -20.39 -6.68 -4.29
CA GLY A 422 -20.22 -7.97 -3.60
C GLY A 422 -19.64 -9.09 -4.44
N HIS A 423 -19.21 -10.13 -3.74
CA HIS A 423 -18.77 -11.39 -4.32
C HIS A 423 -19.99 -12.29 -4.49
N LEU A 424 -20.66 -12.16 -5.65
CA LEU A 424 -21.99 -12.73 -5.87
C LEU A 424 -21.97 -14.25 -5.69
N LEU A 425 -20.92 -14.96 -6.15
CA LEU A 425 -20.80 -16.42 -6.03
C LEU A 425 -20.92 -16.94 -4.59
N ASP A 426 -20.48 -16.16 -3.61
CA ASP A 426 -20.53 -16.50 -2.19
C ASP A 426 -21.75 -15.92 -1.47
N GLY A 427 -22.59 -15.16 -2.18
CA GLY A 427 -23.67 -14.37 -1.61
C GLY A 427 -23.17 -13.26 -0.68
N ASN A 428 -21.89 -12.90 -0.72
CA ASN A 428 -21.30 -11.84 0.10
C ASN A 428 -21.53 -10.47 -0.55
N VAL A 429 -22.07 -9.54 0.23
CA VAL A 429 -22.44 -8.18 -0.18
C VAL A 429 -21.87 -7.19 0.81
N HIS A 430 -21.16 -6.20 0.26
CA HIS A 430 -20.64 -5.05 0.96
C HIS A 430 -21.50 -3.83 0.71
N PHE A 431 -21.59 -2.95 1.71
CA PHE A 431 -22.19 -1.64 1.54
C PHE A 431 -21.53 -0.60 2.46
N THR A 432 -21.58 0.67 2.04
CA THR A 432 -21.04 1.79 2.83
C THR A 432 -22.15 2.58 3.52
N VAL A 433 -21.93 2.93 4.79
CA VAL A 433 -22.74 3.93 5.50
C VAL A 433 -21.85 5.03 6.08
N PHE A 434 -22.38 6.25 6.13
CA PHE A 434 -21.63 7.45 6.54
C PHE A 434 -22.26 8.16 7.74
N PRO A 435 -22.30 7.53 8.93
CA PRO A 435 -22.87 8.18 10.12
C PRO A 435 -21.99 9.34 10.60
N ASP A 436 -22.64 10.39 11.12
CA ASP A 436 -21.95 11.40 11.92
C ASP A 436 -21.73 10.86 13.35
N ILE A 437 -20.53 10.37 13.62
CA ILE A 437 -20.15 9.83 14.93
C ILE A 437 -19.58 10.90 15.88
N ASN A 438 -19.66 12.18 15.52
CA ASN A 438 -19.21 13.27 16.39
C ASN A 438 -20.28 13.75 17.37
N ASN A 439 -21.54 13.36 17.18
CA ASN A 439 -22.67 13.76 18.01
C ASN A 439 -23.57 12.56 18.38
N GLU A 440 -24.35 12.71 19.45
CA GLU A 440 -25.16 11.62 20.00
C GLU A 440 -26.29 11.17 19.07
N GLU A 441 -26.94 12.08 18.35
CA GLU A 441 -28.04 11.76 17.44
C GLU A 441 -27.57 10.84 16.31
N GLY A 442 -26.43 11.15 15.70
CA GLY A 442 -25.83 10.30 14.66
C GLY A 442 -25.37 8.94 15.16
N ILE A 443 -24.89 8.86 16.42
CA ILE A 443 -24.56 7.59 17.07
C ILE A 443 -25.82 6.74 17.28
N GLN A 444 -26.91 7.32 17.79
CA GLN A 444 -28.17 6.60 18.01
C GLN A 444 -28.83 6.16 16.69
N LYS A 445 -28.75 6.99 15.64
CA LYS A 445 -29.18 6.61 14.29
C LYS A 445 -28.42 5.37 13.78
N TYR A 446 -27.10 5.36 13.94
CA TYR A 446 -26.28 4.19 13.60
C TYR A 446 -26.63 2.97 14.46
N ALA A 447 -26.85 3.15 15.77
CA ALA A 447 -27.24 2.07 16.68
C ALA A 447 -28.55 1.39 16.23
N SER A 448 -29.56 2.19 15.94
CA SER A 448 -30.86 1.71 15.45
C SER A 448 -30.72 0.93 14.14
N PHE A 449 -29.97 1.48 13.18
CA PHE A 449 -29.68 0.81 11.92
C PHE A 449 -29.00 -0.55 12.13
N MET A 450 -28.00 -0.65 13.00
CA MET A 450 -27.30 -1.92 13.26
C MET A 450 -28.21 -2.99 13.86
N HIS A 451 -29.12 -2.63 14.76
CA HIS A 451 -30.09 -3.58 15.29
C HIS A 451 -31.03 -4.12 14.21
N GLN A 452 -31.57 -3.22 13.37
CA GLN A 452 -32.47 -3.58 12.26
C GLN A 452 -31.74 -4.43 11.20
N LEU A 453 -30.49 -4.08 10.87
CA LEU A 453 -29.62 -4.87 10.00
C LEU A 453 -29.44 -6.28 10.57
N CYS A 454 -29.16 -6.40 11.87
CA CYS A 454 -28.98 -7.70 12.50
C CYS A 454 -30.25 -8.56 12.46
N ASP A 455 -31.43 -7.95 12.66
CA ASP A 455 -32.72 -8.65 12.52
C ASP A 455 -33.00 -9.09 11.08
N LEU A 456 -32.76 -8.22 10.11
CA LEU A 456 -32.91 -8.54 8.69
C LEU A 456 -32.00 -9.72 8.30
N VAL A 457 -30.72 -9.66 8.66
CA VAL A 457 -29.75 -10.68 8.25
C VAL A 457 -30.02 -12.00 8.96
N VAL A 458 -30.12 -12.00 10.29
CA VAL A 458 -30.17 -13.24 11.07
C VAL A 458 -31.57 -13.82 11.13
N VAL A 459 -32.59 -13.00 11.42
CA VAL A 459 -33.93 -13.49 11.71
C VAL A 459 -34.74 -13.69 10.44
N LYS A 460 -34.71 -12.72 9.51
CA LYS A 460 -35.48 -12.80 8.26
C LYS A 460 -34.83 -13.73 7.23
N HIS A 461 -33.50 -13.65 7.07
CA HIS A 461 -32.79 -14.30 5.97
C HIS A 461 -31.84 -15.45 6.37
N ASP A 462 -31.63 -15.72 7.67
CA ASP A 462 -30.66 -16.71 8.18
C ASP A 462 -29.24 -16.53 7.58
N GLY A 463 -28.89 -15.29 7.24
CA GLY A 463 -27.60 -14.88 6.66
C GLY A 463 -26.51 -14.70 7.71
N SER A 464 -25.28 -14.42 7.28
CA SER A 464 -24.14 -14.11 8.16
C SER A 464 -23.94 -12.61 8.31
N LEU A 465 -23.70 -12.16 9.55
CA LEU A 465 -23.45 -10.75 9.87
C LEU A 465 -22.07 -10.27 9.42
N LYS A 466 -21.12 -11.20 9.26
CA LYS A 466 -19.75 -10.92 8.83
C LYS A 466 -19.25 -11.99 7.89
N ALA A 467 -18.92 -11.60 6.67
CA ALA A 467 -18.41 -12.51 5.66
C ALA A 467 -16.88 -12.62 5.68
N GLU A 468 -16.15 -11.50 5.84
CA GLU A 468 -14.70 -11.44 5.61
C GLU A 468 -13.92 -10.46 6.51
N HIS A 469 -14.58 -9.44 7.07
CA HIS A 469 -13.90 -8.38 7.82
C HIS A 469 -13.68 -8.71 9.31
N GLY A 470 -14.09 -9.90 9.75
CA GLY A 470 -14.03 -10.34 11.14
C GLY A 470 -15.15 -9.71 12.00
N THR A 471 -15.38 -10.35 13.14
CA THR A 471 -16.33 -9.92 14.17
C THR A 471 -15.89 -8.61 14.80
N GLY A 472 -14.62 -8.54 15.18
CA GLY A 472 -14.06 -7.44 15.94
C GLY A 472 -14.82 -7.10 17.22
N ARG A 473 -14.85 -5.81 17.54
CA ARG A 473 -15.71 -5.22 18.57
C ARG A 473 -17.09 -4.88 18.02
N ASN A 474 -17.14 -4.50 16.74
CA ASN A 474 -18.36 -4.05 16.07
C ASN A 474 -19.48 -5.10 16.14
N MET A 475 -19.16 -6.39 15.92
CA MET A 475 -20.16 -7.46 15.91
C MET A 475 -20.16 -8.37 17.13
N ALA A 476 -19.23 -8.20 18.07
CA ALA A 476 -19.15 -9.03 19.26
C ALA A 476 -20.47 -9.13 20.06
N PRO A 477 -21.25 -8.04 20.24
CA PRO A 477 -22.58 -8.12 20.89
C PRO A 477 -23.61 -8.99 20.18
N PHE A 478 -23.45 -9.21 18.88
CA PHE A 478 -24.44 -9.86 18.03
C PHE A 478 -24.10 -11.31 17.70
N VAL A 479 -22.93 -11.82 18.15
CA VAL A 479 -22.51 -13.21 17.93
C VAL A 479 -23.53 -14.21 18.46
N GLU A 480 -24.03 -13.98 19.69
CA GLU A 480 -25.07 -14.84 20.27
C GLU A 480 -26.38 -14.78 19.48
N LYS A 481 -26.72 -13.64 18.89
CA LYS A 481 -27.92 -13.49 18.05
C LYS A 481 -27.84 -14.39 16.82
N GLU A 482 -26.69 -14.40 16.14
CA GLU A 482 -26.46 -15.25 14.96
C GLU A 482 -26.39 -16.74 15.32
N TRP A 483 -25.61 -17.09 16.35
CA TRP A 483 -25.28 -18.48 16.66
C TRP A 483 -26.22 -19.16 17.65
N GLY A 484 -27.00 -18.40 18.42
CA GLY A 484 -27.77 -18.90 19.54
C GLY A 484 -26.90 -19.23 20.76
N ALA A 485 -27.55 -19.41 21.91
CA ALA A 485 -26.89 -19.56 23.20
C ALA A 485 -25.96 -20.79 23.28
N ASP A 486 -26.34 -21.91 22.67
CA ASP A 486 -25.58 -23.16 22.77
C ASP A 486 -24.22 -23.08 22.07
N ILE A 487 -24.21 -22.62 20.81
CA ILE A 487 -22.96 -22.46 20.05
C ILE A 487 -22.14 -21.30 20.64
N TYR A 488 -22.77 -20.22 21.08
CA TYR A 488 -22.06 -19.14 21.75
C TYR A 488 -21.41 -19.61 23.07
N ARG A 489 -22.03 -20.55 23.80
CA ARG A 489 -21.42 -21.19 24.96
C ARG A 489 -20.17 -22.00 24.59
N LEU A 490 -20.18 -22.72 23.46
CA LEU A 490 -18.97 -23.39 22.94
C LEU A 490 -17.87 -22.37 22.64
N MET A 491 -18.19 -21.26 21.98
CA MET A 491 -17.22 -20.20 21.68
C MET A 491 -16.61 -19.57 22.94
N LYS A 492 -17.42 -19.33 23.99
CA LYS A 492 -16.91 -18.85 25.28
C LYS A 492 -15.94 -19.85 25.92
N ARG A 493 -16.26 -21.15 25.88
CA ARG A 493 -15.38 -22.21 26.39
C ARG A 493 -14.08 -22.32 25.59
N ILE A 494 -14.13 -22.17 24.26
CA ILE A 494 -12.93 -22.05 23.42
C ILE A 494 -12.06 -20.90 23.94
N LYS A 495 -12.60 -19.70 24.11
CA LYS A 495 -11.83 -18.56 24.65
C LYS A 495 -11.21 -18.88 26.01
N THR A 496 -11.98 -19.45 26.94
CA THR A 496 -11.48 -19.83 28.27
C THR A 496 -10.38 -20.89 28.22
N ALA A 497 -10.47 -21.87 27.29
CA ALA A 497 -9.47 -22.92 27.14
C ALA A 497 -8.12 -22.38 26.66
N PHE A 498 -8.12 -21.43 25.72
CA PHE A 498 -6.90 -20.83 25.18
C PHE A 498 -6.32 -19.71 26.06
N ASP A 499 -7.18 -18.99 26.79
CA ASP A 499 -6.80 -17.81 27.56
C ASP A 499 -7.69 -17.62 28.79
N PRO A 500 -7.49 -18.44 29.84
CA PRO A 500 -8.34 -18.44 31.03
C PRO A 500 -8.30 -17.11 31.81
N SER A 501 -7.19 -16.37 31.71
CA SER A 501 -7.02 -15.06 32.35
C SER A 501 -7.53 -13.90 31.48
N ASN A 502 -8.07 -14.16 30.29
CA ASN A 502 -8.57 -13.16 29.34
C ASN A 502 -7.56 -12.04 29.02
N VAL A 503 -6.28 -12.42 28.85
CA VAL A 503 -5.17 -11.52 28.53
C VAL A 503 -5.17 -11.12 27.05
N LEU A 504 -5.50 -12.04 26.15
CA LEU A 504 -5.40 -11.84 24.71
C LEU A 504 -6.62 -11.11 24.15
N ASN A 505 -6.39 -9.88 23.67
CA ASN A 505 -7.30 -9.03 22.94
C ASN A 505 -8.74 -8.95 23.52
N PRO A 506 -8.91 -8.55 24.79
CA PRO A 506 -10.22 -8.61 25.45
C PRO A 506 -11.26 -7.71 24.77
N GLY A 507 -12.51 -8.16 24.80
CA GLY A 507 -13.68 -7.49 24.24
C GLY A 507 -13.80 -7.56 22.71
N VAL A 508 -12.99 -8.41 22.07
CA VAL A 508 -13.02 -8.74 20.64
C VAL A 508 -13.55 -10.16 20.49
N VAL A 509 -14.40 -10.42 19.49
CA VAL A 509 -15.15 -11.68 19.27
C VAL A 509 -16.13 -12.02 20.40
N ILE A 510 -15.63 -12.23 21.62
CA ILE A 510 -16.42 -12.51 22.82
C ILE A 510 -16.46 -11.24 23.67
N ASN A 511 -17.65 -10.69 23.86
CA ASN A 511 -17.86 -9.50 24.70
C ASN A 511 -19.24 -9.55 25.36
N SER A 512 -19.29 -9.21 26.65
CA SER A 512 -20.55 -9.11 27.41
C SER A 512 -21.18 -7.72 27.34
N ASP A 513 -20.43 -6.68 26.95
CA ASP A 513 -20.93 -5.33 26.78
C ASP A 513 -21.73 -5.22 25.47
N LYS A 514 -23.06 -5.13 25.60
CA LYS A 514 -23.99 -5.09 24.46
C LYS A 514 -23.87 -3.81 23.63
N ASP A 515 -23.30 -2.74 24.20
CA ASP A 515 -23.19 -1.43 23.55
C ASP A 515 -21.77 -1.13 23.06
N VAL A 516 -20.84 -2.10 23.11
CA VAL A 516 -19.44 -1.86 22.74
C VAL A 516 -19.27 -1.34 21.31
N PHE A 517 -20.20 -1.70 20.40
CA PHE A 517 -20.17 -1.30 19.00
C PHE A 517 -20.40 0.20 18.75
N ILE A 518 -20.91 0.93 19.76
CA ILE A 518 -21.09 2.40 19.75
C ILE A 518 -20.23 3.12 20.80
N LYS A 519 -19.34 2.40 21.49
CA LYS A 519 -18.40 2.97 22.47
C LYS A 519 -17.02 3.19 21.85
N ASN A 520 -16.25 4.10 22.44
CA ASN A 520 -14.88 4.40 22.04
C ASN A 520 -14.75 4.77 20.55
N LEU A 521 -15.73 5.48 20.01
CA LEU A 521 -15.71 5.95 18.63
C LEU A 521 -14.65 7.05 18.44
N LYS A 522 -14.00 7.05 17.27
CA LYS A 522 -13.10 8.13 16.84
C LYS A 522 -13.91 9.42 16.66
N ARG A 523 -13.27 10.55 16.93
CA ARG A 523 -13.72 11.84 16.41
C ARG A 523 -13.13 12.13 15.04
N ILE A 524 -13.93 12.75 14.17
CA ILE A 524 -13.56 13.14 12.81
C ILE A 524 -13.77 14.65 12.69
N PRO A 525 -12.81 15.47 13.16
CA PRO A 525 -12.91 16.92 13.08
C PRO A 525 -12.54 17.43 11.69
N ASP A 526 -13.07 18.60 11.33
CA ASP A 526 -12.53 19.43 10.25
C ASP A 526 -11.08 19.81 10.58
N ALA A 527 -10.13 19.32 9.78
CA ALA A 527 -8.71 19.50 10.04
C ALA A 527 -8.01 20.27 8.92
N ASN A 528 -8.01 19.73 7.71
CA ASN A 528 -7.45 20.37 6.53
C ASN A 528 -8.03 19.73 5.26
N PRO A 529 -8.54 20.50 4.28
CA PRO A 529 -9.19 19.97 3.09
C PRO A 529 -8.38 18.94 2.29
N ILE A 530 -7.05 19.00 2.37
CA ILE A 530 -6.14 18.03 1.70
C ILE A 530 -6.32 16.61 2.27
N ILE A 531 -6.68 16.48 3.56
CA ILE A 531 -6.71 15.22 4.29
C ILE A 531 -8.07 14.87 4.90
N ASP A 532 -9.08 15.76 4.84
CA ASP A 532 -10.39 15.52 5.46
C ASP A 532 -11.14 14.33 4.84
N LYS A 533 -10.85 13.99 3.58
CA LYS A 533 -11.32 12.76 2.92
C LYS A 533 -10.69 11.47 3.46
N CYS A 534 -9.69 11.54 4.33
CA CYS A 534 -8.99 10.36 4.83
C CYS A 534 -9.89 9.52 5.75
N ILE A 535 -9.90 8.21 5.50
CA ILE A 535 -10.59 7.19 6.30
C ILE A 535 -9.65 6.43 7.25
N GLU A 536 -8.37 6.82 7.33
CA GLU A 536 -7.34 6.18 8.17
C GLU A 536 -7.07 4.69 7.85
N CYS A 537 -7.34 4.25 6.62
CA CYS A 537 -7.20 2.84 6.20
C CYS A 537 -5.77 2.27 6.22
N GLY A 538 -4.75 3.14 6.12
CA GLY A 538 -3.34 2.74 6.20
C GLY A 538 -2.72 2.20 4.90
N PHE A 539 -3.44 2.21 3.77
CA PHE A 539 -2.91 1.68 2.49
C PHE A 539 -1.67 2.45 1.99
N CYS A 540 -1.58 3.72 2.37
CA CYS A 540 -0.47 4.59 2.04
C CYS A 540 0.82 4.32 2.84
N GLU A 541 0.79 3.50 3.89
CA GLU A 541 1.96 3.33 4.78
C GLU A 541 3.09 2.52 4.13
N VAL A 542 2.76 1.49 3.34
CA VAL A 542 3.75 0.56 2.78
C VAL A 542 4.73 1.20 1.80
N VAL A 543 4.30 2.27 1.13
CA VAL A 543 5.10 3.04 0.16
C VAL A 543 5.93 4.16 0.80
N CYS A 544 5.69 4.47 2.06
CA CYS A 544 6.31 5.62 2.70
C CYS A 544 7.78 5.36 3.05
N PRO A 545 8.73 6.23 2.66
CA PRO A 545 10.15 6.04 2.97
C PRO A 545 10.45 6.12 4.48
N SER A 546 9.61 6.76 5.27
CA SER A 546 9.77 6.90 6.73
C SER A 546 9.06 5.82 7.55
N LYS A 547 8.50 4.78 6.92
CA LYS A 547 7.68 3.74 7.59
C LYS A 547 8.39 3.00 8.73
N ASP A 548 9.71 2.88 8.65
CA ASP A 548 10.55 2.25 9.68
C ASP A 548 11.40 3.26 10.45
N LEU A 549 11.10 4.56 10.32
CA LEU A 549 11.87 5.65 10.95
C LEU A 549 11.01 6.51 11.89
N THR A 550 9.96 7.14 11.38
CA THR A 550 9.10 8.10 12.11
C THR A 550 7.62 7.87 11.76
N LEU A 551 6.89 8.90 11.32
CA LEU A 551 5.47 8.80 10.99
C LEU A 551 5.26 8.41 9.53
N THR A 552 4.30 7.53 9.31
CA THR A 552 3.73 7.22 7.99
C THR A 552 2.70 8.30 7.56
N PRO A 553 2.18 8.29 6.33
CA PRO A 553 1.17 9.25 5.89
C PRO A 553 -0.13 9.18 6.73
N ARG A 554 -0.64 7.98 7.05
CA ARG A 554 -1.79 7.82 7.97
C ARG A 554 -1.45 8.39 9.34
N GLN A 555 -0.29 8.07 9.90
CA GLN A 555 0.11 8.55 11.22
C GLN A 555 0.27 10.07 11.27
N ARG A 556 0.76 10.72 10.19
CA ARG A 556 0.80 12.18 10.07
C ARG A 556 -0.61 12.80 10.08
N ILE A 557 -1.55 12.17 9.37
CA ILE A 557 -2.96 12.61 9.35
C ILE A 557 -3.58 12.48 10.74
N VAL A 558 -3.39 11.35 11.41
CA VAL A 558 -3.88 11.11 12.79
C VAL A 558 -3.30 12.13 13.76
N ALA A 559 -1.99 12.38 13.71
CA ALA A 559 -1.33 13.37 14.55
C ALA A 559 -1.88 14.79 14.29
N TYR A 560 -2.03 15.18 13.03
CA TYR A 560 -2.54 16.49 12.64
C TYR A 560 -4.01 16.70 13.10
N ARG A 561 -4.87 15.70 12.89
CA ARG A 561 -6.26 15.71 13.38
C ARG A 561 -6.32 15.84 14.89
N TYR A 562 -5.51 15.07 15.62
CA TYR A 562 -5.46 15.13 17.08
C TYR A 562 -5.03 16.50 17.60
N ILE A 563 -3.99 17.11 17.00
CA ILE A 563 -3.56 18.47 17.35
C ILE A 563 -4.67 19.48 17.06
N THR A 564 -5.41 19.30 15.96
CA THR A 564 -6.48 20.22 15.55
C THR A 564 -7.71 20.12 16.46
N ASP A 565 -8.05 18.91 16.91
CA ASP A 565 -9.16 18.65 17.82
C ASP A 565 -8.87 19.23 19.22
N ASN A 566 -7.64 19.05 19.73
CA ASN A 566 -7.22 19.52 21.04
C ASN A 566 -6.84 21.02 21.10
N ALA A 567 -7.00 21.77 20.01
CA ALA A 567 -6.69 23.18 19.99
C ALA A 567 -7.83 24.01 20.62
N VAL A 568 -7.69 24.35 21.91
CA VAL A 568 -8.74 24.97 22.76
C VAL A 568 -8.81 26.52 22.67
N ASP A 569 -7.85 27.19 22.02
CA ASP A 569 -7.68 28.65 22.12
C ASP A 569 -8.45 29.51 21.09
N LYS A 570 -8.78 30.75 21.48
CA LYS A 570 -9.28 31.84 20.59
C LYS A 570 -8.39 32.10 19.35
N ASN A 571 -7.12 31.66 19.39
CA ASN A 571 -6.17 31.68 18.28
C ASN A 571 -5.78 30.26 17.83
N LYS A 572 -6.78 29.40 17.59
CA LYS A 572 -6.67 27.98 17.21
C LYS A 572 -5.51 27.69 16.23
N LYS A 573 -5.41 28.47 15.15
CA LYS A 573 -4.36 28.31 14.13
C LYS A 573 -2.93 28.47 14.66
N LYS A 574 -2.68 29.43 15.56
CA LYS A 574 -1.34 29.68 16.12
C LYS A 574 -0.92 28.56 17.08
N SER A 575 -1.86 28.02 17.86
CA SER A 575 -1.62 26.90 18.76
C SER A 575 -1.27 25.62 17.99
N ILE A 576 -2.04 25.32 16.93
CA ILE A 576 -1.78 24.18 16.04
C ILE A 576 -0.38 24.26 15.43
N LEU A 577 0.00 25.41 14.87
CA LEU A 577 1.32 25.59 14.26
C LEU A 577 2.47 25.45 15.26
N LYS A 578 2.26 25.84 16.52
CA LYS A 578 3.24 25.64 17.60
C LYS A 578 3.45 24.15 17.89
N GLN A 579 2.39 23.39 18.08
CA GLN A 579 2.46 21.95 18.35
C GLN A 579 3.04 21.17 17.16
N ILE A 580 2.66 21.55 15.92
CA ILE A 580 3.25 20.99 14.69
C ILE A 580 4.76 21.22 14.64
N LYS A 581 5.23 22.40 15.07
CA LYS A 581 6.68 22.70 15.12
C LYS A 581 7.41 21.80 16.10
N GLU A 582 6.81 21.48 17.25
CA GLU A 582 7.38 20.58 18.27
C GLU A 582 7.54 19.14 17.74
N ILE A 583 6.70 18.72 16.81
CA ILE A 583 6.77 17.40 16.14
C ILE A 583 7.27 17.49 14.69
N SER A 584 7.97 18.56 14.32
CA SER A 584 8.44 18.80 12.95
C SER A 584 9.26 17.63 12.41
N TYR A 585 10.27 17.16 13.14
CA TYR A 585 11.11 16.03 12.71
C TYR A 585 10.30 14.81 12.21
N PRO A 586 9.40 14.21 13.03
CA PRO A 586 8.58 13.08 12.59
C PRO A 586 7.45 13.44 11.60
N LEU A 587 6.96 14.68 11.60
CA LEU A 587 5.85 15.12 10.75
C LEU A 587 6.30 15.61 9.36
N ASP A 588 7.14 16.65 9.31
CA ASP A 588 7.53 17.36 8.10
C ASP A 588 8.96 17.03 7.63
N GLU A 589 9.94 16.85 8.51
CA GLU A 589 11.35 16.76 8.08
C GLU A 589 11.73 15.38 7.52
N THR A 590 11.10 14.34 8.04
CA THR A 590 11.28 12.97 7.54
C THR A 590 10.27 12.60 6.44
N CYS A 591 9.49 13.56 5.94
CA CYS A 591 8.62 13.36 4.77
C CYS A 591 9.36 13.71 3.47
N ALA A 592 9.45 12.75 2.55
CA ALA A 592 10.06 12.96 1.24
C ALA A 592 9.24 13.88 0.31
N THR A 593 7.97 14.14 0.61
CA THR A 593 7.05 14.91 -0.27
C THR A 593 7.02 14.40 -1.72
N ASP A 594 7.21 13.09 -1.89
CA ASP A 594 7.26 12.39 -3.19
C ASP A 594 5.88 12.18 -3.83
N GLY A 595 4.81 12.20 -3.02
CA GLY A 595 3.44 12.00 -3.47
C GLY A 595 3.03 10.55 -3.74
N LEU A 596 3.90 9.57 -3.49
CA LEU A 596 3.56 8.15 -3.73
C LEU A 596 2.43 7.67 -2.82
N CYS A 597 2.29 8.28 -1.64
CA CYS A 597 1.15 8.04 -0.75
C CYS A 597 -0.19 8.38 -1.40
N GLY A 598 -0.25 9.34 -2.33
CA GLY A 598 -1.45 9.68 -3.09
C GLY A 598 -1.84 8.59 -4.08
N ILE A 599 -0.86 7.98 -4.77
CA ILE A 599 -1.10 6.85 -5.69
C ILE A 599 -1.61 5.62 -4.93
N ALA A 600 -1.01 5.34 -3.77
CA ALA A 600 -1.42 4.22 -2.91
C ALA A 600 -2.73 4.49 -2.16
N CYS A 601 -3.16 5.75 -2.05
CA CYS A 601 -4.37 6.12 -1.34
C CYS A 601 -5.60 5.89 -2.22
N PRO A 602 -6.61 5.14 -1.75
CA PRO A 602 -7.83 4.91 -2.52
C PRO A 602 -8.52 6.21 -2.98
N VAL A 603 -8.49 7.24 -2.13
CA VAL A 603 -9.13 8.54 -2.37
C VAL A 603 -8.13 9.63 -2.76
N ASN A 604 -6.95 9.24 -3.27
CA ASN A 604 -5.92 10.12 -3.84
C ASN A 604 -5.34 11.18 -2.88
N ILE A 605 -5.25 10.88 -1.58
CA ILE A 605 -4.71 11.83 -0.59
C ILE A 605 -3.19 11.86 -0.61
N ASP A 606 -2.63 13.01 -0.99
CA ASP A 606 -1.20 13.27 -0.97
C ASP A 606 -0.79 14.09 0.27
N THR A 607 -0.27 13.39 1.29
CA THR A 607 0.31 14.05 2.48
C THR A 607 1.56 14.87 2.17
N GLY A 608 2.21 14.64 1.05
CA GLY A 608 3.30 15.48 0.55
C GLY A 608 2.85 16.90 0.24
N ILE A 609 1.62 17.09 -0.27
CA ILE A 609 1.02 18.43 -0.47
C ILE A 609 0.78 19.10 0.88
N LEU A 610 0.19 18.39 1.84
CA LEU A 610 0.00 18.90 3.21
C LEU A 610 1.34 19.34 3.81
N VAL A 611 2.38 18.51 3.70
CA VAL A 611 3.70 18.84 4.25
C VAL A 611 4.33 20.05 3.54
N LYS A 612 4.16 20.21 2.21
CA LYS A 612 4.62 21.42 1.50
C LYS A 612 3.90 22.69 2.00
N GLU A 613 2.59 22.59 2.29
CA GLU A 613 1.81 23.68 2.90
C GLU A 613 2.35 24.03 4.30
N LEU A 614 2.60 23.03 5.15
CA LEU A 614 3.14 23.25 6.49
C LEU A 614 4.54 23.88 6.46
N ARG A 615 5.42 23.42 5.56
CA ARG A 615 6.75 24.02 5.35
C ARG A 615 6.65 25.49 4.93
N TRP A 616 5.71 25.81 4.04
CA TRP A 616 5.49 27.19 3.61
C TRP A 616 5.05 28.09 4.76
N GLN A 617 4.08 27.64 5.57
CA GLN A 617 3.61 28.38 6.74
C GLN A 617 4.70 28.54 7.82
N ARG A 618 5.66 27.60 7.89
CA ARG A 618 6.79 27.61 8.81
C ARG A 618 7.93 28.55 8.38
N ASN A 619 8.12 28.76 7.07
CA ASN A 619 9.25 29.52 6.55
C ASN A 619 9.18 31.01 6.93
N GLY A 620 10.10 31.43 7.80
CA GLY A 620 10.24 32.83 8.23
C GLY A 620 10.88 33.74 7.17
N ALA A 621 10.86 35.06 7.42
CA ALA A 621 11.35 36.08 6.48
C ALA A 621 12.84 35.89 6.12
N PHE A 622 13.69 35.52 7.08
CA PHE A 622 15.12 35.29 6.84
C PHE A 622 15.36 34.12 5.86
N ALA A 623 14.69 32.98 6.07
CA ALA A 623 14.79 31.82 5.19
C ALA A 623 14.31 32.14 3.76
N LYS A 624 13.21 32.90 3.64
CA LYS A 624 12.70 33.39 2.35
C LYS A 624 13.71 34.32 1.66
N SER A 625 14.36 35.22 2.40
CA SER A 625 15.40 36.10 1.87
C SER A 625 16.59 35.31 1.33
N MET A 626 17.10 34.32 2.07
CA MET A 626 18.15 33.42 1.58
C MET A 626 17.72 32.66 0.31
N ALA A 627 16.50 32.13 0.28
CA ALA A 627 15.97 31.46 -0.90
C ALA A 627 15.90 32.40 -2.11
N SER A 628 15.51 33.67 -1.91
CA SER A 628 15.53 34.70 -2.96
C SER A 628 16.94 34.99 -3.45
N VAL A 629 17.94 35.08 -2.56
CA VAL A 629 19.36 35.25 -2.96
C VAL A 629 19.81 34.09 -3.86
N ILE A 630 19.52 32.85 -3.48
CA ILE A 630 19.85 31.67 -4.29
C ILE A 630 19.14 31.73 -5.64
N ALA A 631 17.82 31.96 -5.65
CA ALA A 631 17.02 32.02 -6.86
C ALA A 631 17.49 33.13 -7.82
N ASN A 632 17.89 34.29 -7.29
CA ASN A 632 18.36 35.42 -8.09
C ASN A 632 19.79 35.24 -8.61
N ASN A 633 20.59 34.34 -8.04
CA ASN A 633 22.00 34.16 -8.36
C ASN A 633 22.32 32.73 -8.83
N MET A 634 21.37 32.04 -9.46
CA MET A 634 21.49 30.62 -9.86
C MET A 634 22.75 30.32 -10.68
N ALA A 635 23.17 31.21 -11.59
CA ALA A 635 24.38 31.01 -12.39
C ALA A 635 25.65 30.97 -11.52
N ALA A 636 25.78 31.89 -10.57
CA ALA A 636 26.89 31.93 -9.63
C ALA A 636 26.88 30.71 -8.69
N ILE A 637 25.72 30.35 -8.15
CA ILE A 637 25.55 29.17 -7.28
C ILE A 637 25.94 27.88 -8.02
N THR A 638 25.44 27.68 -9.24
CA THR A 638 25.79 26.52 -10.10
C THR A 638 27.30 26.45 -10.32
N SER A 639 27.96 27.59 -10.59
CA SER A 639 29.40 27.66 -10.79
C SER A 639 30.20 27.33 -9.52
N ILE A 640 29.76 27.80 -8.36
CA ILE A 640 30.41 27.51 -7.07
C ILE A 640 30.30 26.02 -6.75
N VAL A 641 29.09 25.44 -6.86
CA VAL A 641 28.87 24.01 -6.59
C VAL A 641 29.77 23.15 -7.47
N ARG A 642 29.84 23.46 -8.76
CA ARG A 642 30.71 22.78 -9.73
C ARG A 642 32.19 22.78 -9.31
N GLY A 643 32.69 23.91 -8.82
CA GLY A 643 34.10 24.05 -8.42
C GLY A 643 34.43 23.37 -7.08
N VAL A 644 33.49 23.40 -6.12
CA VAL A 644 33.75 22.97 -4.74
C VAL A 644 33.47 21.48 -4.53
N ILE A 645 32.45 20.90 -5.19
CA ILE A 645 31.97 19.54 -4.87
C ILE A 645 33.01 18.44 -5.17
N GLY A 646 33.96 18.71 -6.08
CA GLY A 646 35.06 17.78 -6.39
C GLY A 646 36.20 17.76 -5.37
N ILE A 647 36.29 18.76 -4.47
CA ILE A 647 37.41 18.90 -3.53
C ILE A 647 37.55 17.67 -2.61
N PRO A 648 36.47 17.13 -1.99
CA PRO A 648 36.57 15.94 -1.17
C PRO A 648 37.10 14.71 -1.92
N HIS A 649 36.81 14.54 -3.22
CA HIS A 649 37.38 13.44 -4.01
C HIS A 649 38.88 13.61 -4.21
N SER A 650 39.36 14.83 -4.47
CA SER A 650 40.79 15.12 -4.60
C SER A 650 41.55 14.83 -3.31
N ILE A 651 40.97 15.18 -2.15
CA ILE A 651 41.54 14.86 -0.84
C ILE A 651 41.47 13.35 -0.57
N SER A 652 40.35 12.70 -0.91
CA SER A 652 40.16 11.25 -0.71
C SER A 652 41.14 10.40 -1.53
N LYS A 653 41.61 10.89 -2.69
CA LYS A 653 42.68 10.22 -3.46
C LYS A 653 44.02 10.17 -2.72
N ALA A 654 44.29 11.14 -1.85
CA ALA A 654 45.52 11.20 -1.06
C ALA A 654 45.41 10.48 0.28
N PHE A 655 44.24 10.54 0.95
CA PHE A 655 44.07 10.07 2.34
C PHE A 655 43.09 8.89 2.52
N GLY A 656 42.51 8.39 1.43
CA GLY A 656 41.49 7.34 1.44
C GLY A 656 40.07 7.86 1.72
N TYR A 657 39.08 7.24 1.10
CA TYR A 657 37.66 7.63 1.23
C TYR A 657 37.11 7.43 2.64
N ASP A 658 37.51 6.35 3.33
CA ASP A 658 37.02 6.04 4.69
C ASP A 658 37.35 7.15 5.70
N SER A 659 38.54 7.74 5.60
CA SER A 659 38.98 8.82 6.47
C SER A 659 38.15 10.10 6.26
N ILE A 660 37.90 10.45 5.00
CA ILE A 660 37.15 11.66 4.63
C ILE A 660 35.67 11.53 4.98
N GLU A 661 35.07 10.36 4.78
CA GLU A 661 33.68 10.11 5.19
C GLU A 661 33.50 10.18 6.70
N LYS A 662 34.45 9.67 7.50
CA LYS A 662 34.44 9.82 8.98
C LYS A 662 34.51 11.28 9.40
N ILE A 663 35.34 12.09 8.74
CA ILE A 663 35.45 13.53 8.99
C ILE A 663 34.14 14.24 8.60
N ALA A 664 33.60 13.96 7.42
CA ALA A 664 32.33 14.53 6.95
C ALA A 664 31.16 14.18 7.90
N TYR A 665 31.11 12.94 8.38
CA TYR A 665 30.12 12.50 9.37
C TYR A 665 30.31 13.21 10.72
N GLY A 666 31.56 13.42 11.15
CA GLY A 666 31.89 14.22 12.34
C GLY A 666 31.36 15.66 12.22
N PHE A 667 31.63 16.34 11.11
CA PHE A 667 31.12 17.69 10.85
C PHE A 667 29.59 17.74 10.79
N HIS A 668 28.96 16.79 10.09
CA HIS A 668 27.50 16.67 10.04
C HIS A 668 26.89 16.56 11.45
N LYS A 669 27.46 15.71 12.31
CA LYS A 669 27.00 15.51 13.69
C LYS A 669 27.24 16.76 14.56
N ILE A 670 28.41 17.39 14.48
CA ILE A 670 28.75 18.61 15.23
C ILE A 670 27.83 19.76 14.82
N GLY A 671 27.50 19.88 13.53
CA GLY A 671 26.56 20.86 13.01
C GLY A 671 25.09 20.56 13.29
N GLY A 672 24.77 19.55 14.11
CA GLY A 672 23.39 19.17 14.44
C GLY A 672 22.57 18.76 13.21
N GLY A 673 23.21 18.17 12.20
CA GLY A 673 22.56 17.77 10.94
C GLY A 673 22.38 18.90 9.92
N ILE A 674 22.78 20.14 10.22
CA ILE A 674 22.66 21.29 9.31
C ILE A 674 23.74 21.29 8.21
N ILE A 675 24.89 20.67 8.48
CA ILE A 675 25.95 20.51 7.47
C ILE A 675 25.61 19.29 6.61
N PRO A 676 25.52 19.40 5.27
CA PRO A 676 25.15 18.28 4.41
C PRO A 676 26.21 17.17 4.48
N LEU A 677 25.76 15.92 4.64
CA LEU A 677 26.64 14.76 4.69
C LEU A 677 27.20 14.44 3.29
N TRP A 678 28.51 14.61 3.10
CA TRP A 678 29.18 14.14 1.88
C TRP A 678 29.52 12.65 1.98
N THR A 679 29.39 11.92 0.86
CA THR A 679 29.79 10.50 0.73
C THR A 679 30.63 10.30 -0.52
N ARG A 680 31.36 9.18 -0.63
CA ARG A 680 32.14 8.84 -1.83
C ARG A 680 31.32 8.75 -3.11
N TYR A 681 30.02 8.53 -2.99
CA TYR A 681 29.09 8.41 -4.11
C TYR A 681 28.49 9.76 -4.53
N THR A 682 28.71 10.84 -3.76
CA THR A 682 28.40 12.19 -4.21
C THR A 682 29.18 12.45 -5.51
N PRO A 683 28.56 12.95 -6.60
CA PRO A 683 29.26 13.19 -7.84
C PRO A 683 30.21 14.39 -7.78
N SER A 684 31.22 14.38 -8.65
CA SER A 684 32.06 15.55 -8.87
C SER A 684 31.36 16.61 -9.75
N GLY A 685 32.01 17.76 -9.94
CA GLY A 685 31.45 18.87 -10.72
C GLY A 685 31.31 18.51 -12.20
N SER A 686 30.16 18.86 -12.80
CA SER A 686 29.92 18.72 -14.25
C SER A 686 30.71 19.76 -15.06
N LYS A 687 31.05 19.47 -16.33
CA LYS A 687 31.72 20.43 -17.23
C LYS A 687 30.74 21.52 -17.68
N ARG A 688 31.26 22.71 -17.97
CA ARG A 688 30.45 23.81 -18.51
C ARG A 688 30.05 23.50 -19.96
N ILE A 689 28.76 23.55 -20.25
CA ILE A 689 28.23 23.46 -21.62
C ILE A 689 28.48 24.81 -22.32
N ALA A 690 29.38 24.80 -23.29
CA ALA A 690 29.87 26.02 -23.93
C ALA A 690 29.02 26.50 -25.12
N LYS A 691 28.40 25.58 -25.87
CA LYS A 691 27.64 25.89 -27.10
C LYS A 691 26.13 25.93 -26.82
N SER A 692 25.42 26.77 -27.55
CA SER A 692 23.94 26.85 -27.55
C SER A 692 23.29 25.94 -28.59
N SER A 693 24.06 25.42 -29.54
CA SER A 693 23.59 24.50 -30.57
C SER A 693 24.66 23.48 -30.93
N TYR A 694 24.22 22.25 -31.20
CA TYR A 694 25.03 21.15 -31.68
C TYR A 694 24.38 20.60 -32.96
N PRO A 695 25.01 20.75 -34.14
CA PRO A 695 24.45 20.28 -35.40
C PRO A 695 24.45 18.75 -35.47
N ALA A 696 23.47 18.20 -36.18
CA ALA A 696 23.42 16.77 -36.50
C ALA A 696 24.52 16.36 -37.49
N ILE A 697 24.62 15.05 -37.75
CA ILE A 697 25.55 14.48 -38.74
C ILE A 697 25.07 14.82 -40.17
N THR A 698 23.76 14.81 -40.40
CA THR A 698 23.18 15.03 -41.74
C THR A 698 22.37 16.33 -41.83
N PRO A 699 22.30 16.96 -43.02
CA PRO A 699 21.35 18.03 -43.31
C PRO A 699 19.90 17.55 -43.14
N ASN A 700 19.00 18.43 -42.64
CA ASN A 700 17.57 18.15 -42.38
C ASN A 700 17.25 17.14 -41.26
N ALA A 701 18.22 16.86 -40.37
CA ALA A 701 17.98 16.11 -39.16
C ALA A 701 16.88 16.71 -38.25
N PRO A 702 16.13 15.87 -37.50
CA PRO A 702 15.16 16.35 -36.53
C PRO A 702 15.82 17.22 -35.45
N LYS A 703 15.09 18.20 -34.95
CA LYS A 703 15.54 19.10 -33.88
C LYS A 703 15.00 18.64 -32.53
N VAL A 704 15.79 18.87 -31.48
CA VAL A 704 15.37 18.68 -30.08
C VAL A 704 15.94 19.79 -29.22
N VAL A 705 15.15 20.28 -28.27
CA VAL A 705 15.65 21.13 -27.19
C VAL A 705 16.09 20.22 -26.05
N TYR A 706 17.38 20.25 -25.69
CA TYR A 706 17.86 19.55 -24.51
C TYR A 706 17.99 20.53 -23.34
N PHE A 707 17.18 20.31 -22.30
CA PHE A 707 17.28 21.04 -21.05
C PHE A 707 18.02 20.21 -19.98
N PRO A 708 19.33 20.45 -19.77
CA PRO A 708 20.07 19.84 -18.68
C PRO A 708 19.63 20.45 -17.35
N ALA A 709 19.12 19.62 -16.44
CA ALA A 709 18.64 20.08 -15.15
C ALA A 709 19.75 20.79 -14.35
N CYS A 710 19.37 21.70 -13.45
CA CYS A 710 20.33 22.53 -12.72
C CYS A 710 21.32 21.74 -11.88
N ILE A 711 20.84 20.66 -11.27
CA ILE A 711 21.70 19.75 -10.52
C ILE A 711 22.59 18.94 -11.46
N THR A 712 22.10 18.51 -12.62
CA THR A 712 22.89 17.75 -13.60
C THR A 712 24.07 18.56 -14.11
N ARG A 713 23.86 19.81 -14.55
CA ARG A 713 24.95 20.68 -15.01
C ARG A 713 25.85 21.26 -13.88
N SER A 714 25.53 20.94 -12.63
CA SER A 714 26.34 21.32 -11.46
C SER A 714 27.16 20.14 -10.93
N MET A 715 26.52 18.98 -10.73
CA MET A 715 27.05 17.83 -9.99
C MET A 715 26.71 16.47 -10.64
N SER A 716 27.04 16.30 -11.91
CA SER A 716 26.92 15.00 -12.61
C SER A 716 28.25 14.48 -13.14
N GLY A 717 29.38 15.01 -12.66
CA GLY A 717 30.69 14.49 -12.98
C GLY A 717 30.92 13.10 -12.38
N PRO A 718 31.98 12.39 -12.79
CA PRO A 718 32.28 11.05 -12.30
C PRO A 718 32.40 10.99 -10.76
N SER A 719 31.93 9.89 -10.16
CA SER A 719 32.05 9.61 -8.72
C SER A 719 32.87 8.34 -8.48
N TYR A 720 32.97 7.91 -7.21
CA TYR A 720 33.70 6.69 -6.85
C TYR A 720 33.17 5.46 -7.60
N GLY A 721 34.07 4.70 -8.26
CA GLY A 721 33.75 3.47 -8.97
C GLY A 721 33.01 3.64 -10.31
N TYR A 722 32.93 4.86 -10.85
CA TYR A 722 32.53 5.07 -12.24
C TYR A 722 33.69 4.75 -13.18
N GLU A 723 33.41 4.04 -14.27
CA GLU A 723 34.37 3.82 -15.36
C GLU A 723 34.32 4.99 -16.36
N GLU A 724 33.15 5.60 -16.50
CA GLU A 724 32.89 6.72 -17.38
C GLU A 724 33.53 8.02 -16.85
N LYS A 725 34.21 8.74 -17.75
CA LYS A 725 34.88 10.02 -17.44
C LYS A 725 34.05 11.25 -17.80
N GLU A 726 33.02 11.06 -18.61
CA GLU A 726 32.14 12.13 -19.09
C GLU A 726 30.96 12.28 -18.14
N ASP A 727 30.39 13.48 -18.09
CA ASP A 727 29.21 13.78 -17.28
C ASP A 727 27.91 13.50 -18.05
N ILE A 728 26.78 13.53 -17.35
CA ILE A 728 25.46 13.21 -17.93
C ILE A 728 25.15 14.10 -19.15
N PRO A 729 25.38 15.43 -19.14
CA PRO A 729 25.11 16.25 -20.31
C PRO A 729 25.95 15.90 -21.53
N ALA A 730 27.24 15.58 -21.35
CA ALA A 730 28.06 15.10 -22.45
C ALA A 730 27.54 13.77 -23.02
N LYS A 731 27.09 12.85 -22.15
CA LYS A 731 26.51 11.57 -22.60
C LYS A 731 25.16 11.71 -23.29
N MET A 732 24.27 12.58 -22.81
CA MET A 732 23.03 12.88 -23.52
C MET A 732 23.31 13.50 -24.90
N LEU A 733 24.25 14.44 -24.99
CA LEU A 733 24.65 15.01 -26.28
C LEU A 733 25.27 13.97 -27.22
N SER A 734 26.04 13.00 -26.69
CA SER A 734 26.55 11.86 -27.44
C SER A 734 25.41 11.02 -28.03
N LEU A 735 24.44 10.62 -27.20
CA LEU A 735 23.27 9.86 -27.65
C LEU A 735 22.44 10.57 -28.71
N LEU A 736 22.13 11.85 -28.49
CA LEU A 736 21.37 12.65 -29.46
C LEU A 736 22.12 12.79 -30.78
N ARG A 737 23.45 12.90 -30.74
CA ARG A 737 24.29 12.91 -31.95
C ARG A 737 24.26 11.55 -32.67
N LYS A 738 24.37 10.43 -31.95
CA LYS A 738 24.27 9.06 -32.50
C LYS A 738 22.92 8.83 -33.18
N ALA A 739 21.84 9.35 -32.60
CA ALA A 739 20.50 9.33 -33.20
C ALA A 739 20.28 10.40 -34.29
N ASN A 740 21.33 11.13 -34.68
CA ASN A 740 21.32 12.15 -35.73
C ASN A 740 20.30 13.29 -35.48
N TYR A 741 20.29 13.85 -34.26
CA TYR A 741 19.52 15.05 -33.92
C TYR A 741 20.36 16.33 -33.96
N THR A 742 19.72 17.43 -34.35
CA THR A 742 20.24 18.79 -34.08
C THR A 742 19.75 19.22 -32.71
N VAL A 743 20.69 19.50 -31.79
CA VAL A 743 20.36 19.84 -30.40
C VAL A 743 20.43 21.35 -30.18
N ILE A 744 19.40 21.89 -29.54
CA ILE A 744 19.30 23.29 -29.09
C ILE A 744 19.38 23.29 -27.56
N ILE A 745 20.23 24.13 -27.00
CA ILE A 745 20.33 24.38 -25.57
C ILE A 745 19.72 25.75 -25.26
N PRO A 746 18.78 25.87 -24.30
CA PRO A 746 18.16 27.14 -23.96
C PRO A 746 19.17 28.25 -23.63
N GLU A 747 18.87 29.48 -24.05
CA GLU A 747 19.64 30.66 -23.67
C GLU A 747 19.65 30.82 -22.15
N LYS A 748 20.73 31.42 -21.61
CA LYS A 748 20.89 31.64 -20.16
C LYS A 748 20.69 30.38 -19.30
N LYS A 749 20.87 29.18 -19.84
CA LYS A 749 20.72 27.88 -19.14
C LYS A 749 21.29 27.82 -17.72
N ASP A 750 22.40 28.52 -17.46
CA ASP A 750 23.07 28.53 -16.16
C ASP A 750 22.21 29.23 -15.07
N GLU A 751 21.30 30.13 -15.45
CA GLU A 751 20.33 30.82 -14.59
C GLU A 751 19.03 30.01 -14.37
N LEU A 752 18.69 29.12 -15.31
CA LEU A 752 17.37 28.48 -15.38
C LEU A 752 17.18 27.32 -14.40
N CYS A 753 16.06 27.26 -13.70
CA CYS A 753 15.73 26.16 -12.79
C CYS A 753 14.27 25.78 -12.96
N CYS A 754 13.92 24.50 -12.78
CA CYS A 754 12.52 24.07 -12.82
C CYS A 754 11.71 24.53 -11.61
N GLY A 755 12.31 25.05 -10.54
CA GLY A 755 11.60 25.50 -9.33
C GLY A 755 11.30 24.40 -8.31
N MET A 756 11.41 23.11 -8.68
CA MET A 756 11.08 21.96 -7.83
C MET A 756 11.71 21.99 -6.43
N ALA A 757 13.00 22.35 -6.31
CA ALA A 757 13.70 22.38 -5.02
C ALA A 757 13.18 23.49 -4.07
N PHE A 758 12.70 24.60 -4.62
CA PHE A 758 12.06 25.66 -3.86
C PHE A 758 10.65 25.23 -3.43
N SER A 759 9.89 24.63 -4.36
CA SER A 759 8.54 24.13 -4.09
C SER A 759 8.53 23.07 -2.98
N SER A 760 9.42 22.08 -3.02
CA SER A 760 9.51 21.03 -2.00
C SER A 760 9.82 21.57 -0.60
N LYS A 761 10.57 22.68 -0.50
CA LYS A 761 10.91 23.35 0.75
C LYS A 761 9.88 24.40 1.21
N GLY A 762 8.81 24.62 0.46
CA GLY A 762 7.77 25.61 0.80
C GLY A 762 8.13 27.06 0.45
N PHE A 763 9.01 27.29 -0.53
CA PHE A 763 9.39 28.61 -1.05
C PHE A 763 8.62 28.91 -2.36
N ARG A 764 7.31 29.15 -2.25
CA ARG A 764 6.40 29.28 -3.41
C ARG A 764 6.77 30.40 -4.38
N GLU A 765 7.07 31.59 -3.86
CA GLU A 765 7.42 32.76 -4.68
C GLU A 765 8.69 32.50 -5.51
N GLN A 766 9.70 31.89 -4.89
CA GLN A 766 10.97 31.56 -5.53
C GLN A 766 10.80 30.42 -6.55
N ALA A 767 9.97 29.42 -6.25
CA ALA A 767 9.62 28.36 -7.19
C ALA A 767 8.95 28.96 -8.43
N HIS A 768 7.90 29.77 -8.23
CA HIS A 768 7.15 30.41 -9.30
C HIS A 768 8.03 31.32 -10.16
N LYS A 769 8.92 32.10 -9.55
CA LYS A 769 9.88 32.92 -10.30
C LYS A 769 10.75 32.07 -11.23
N LYS A 770 11.29 30.95 -10.75
CA LYS A 770 12.14 30.07 -11.57
C LYS A 770 11.34 29.34 -12.65
N GLU A 771 10.10 28.94 -12.34
CA GLU A 771 9.16 28.35 -13.31
C GLU A 771 8.92 29.32 -14.47
N THR A 772 8.59 30.58 -14.20
CA THR A 772 8.35 31.60 -15.23
C THR A 772 9.57 31.83 -16.11
N GLU A 773 10.75 32.01 -15.52
CA GLU A 773 11.99 32.19 -16.28
C GLU A 773 12.31 30.98 -17.17
N LEU A 774 12.12 29.76 -16.67
CA LEU A 774 12.30 28.55 -17.46
C LEU A 774 11.26 28.44 -18.58
N ASN A 775 9.99 28.75 -18.28
CA ASN A 775 8.90 28.73 -19.24
C ASN A 775 9.21 29.61 -20.46
N GLU A 776 9.60 30.86 -20.23
CA GLU A 776 9.93 31.81 -21.28
C GLU A 776 11.12 31.34 -22.13
N ALA A 777 12.17 30.82 -21.48
CA ALA A 777 13.34 30.31 -22.18
C ALA A 777 13.03 29.07 -23.03
N LEU A 778 12.17 28.17 -22.55
CA LEU A 778 11.77 26.98 -23.28
C LEU A 778 10.81 27.28 -24.43
N LEU A 779 9.85 28.20 -24.25
CA LEU A 779 8.99 28.66 -25.35
C LEU A 779 9.82 29.26 -26.48
N LYS A 780 10.82 30.09 -26.14
CA LYS A 780 11.75 30.64 -27.13
C LYS A 780 12.57 29.55 -27.82
N ALA A 781 13.19 28.65 -27.06
CA ALA A 781 14.07 27.61 -27.61
C ALA A 781 13.33 26.56 -28.46
N SER A 782 12.07 26.29 -28.14
CA SER A 782 11.25 25.25 -28.81
C SER A 782 10.40 25.77 -29.96
N ASN A 783 10.51 27.06 -30.30
CA ASN A 783 9.58 27.74 -31.20
C ASN A 783 8.12 27.56 -30.77
N ASN A 784 7.79 28.05 -29.57
CA ASN A 784 6.46 27.94 -28.95
C ASN A 784 5.93 26.49 -28.82
N GLY A 785 6.81 25.53 -28.54
CA GLY A 785 6.44 24.13 -28.32
C GLY A 785 6.41 23.24 -29.57
N GLU A 786 6.79 23.76 -30.74
CA GLU A 786 6.89 22.96 -31.96
C GLU A 786 7.95 21.85 -31.83
N ILE A 787 9.12 22.20 -31.30
CA ILE A 787 10.27 21.31 -31.11
C ILE A 787 10.15 20.58 -29.76
N PRO A 788 10.31 19.24 -29.72
CA PRO A 788 10.27 18.49 -28.47
C PRO A 788 11.40 18.89 -27.52
N ILE A 789 11.12 18.88 -26.21
CA ILE A 789 12.07 19.21 -25.14
C ILE A 789 12.33 17.96 -24.32
N VAL A 790 13.60 17.56 -24.20
CA VAL A 790 14.02 16.46 -23.31
C VAL A 790 14.72 17.03 -22.06
N CYS A 791 14.34 16.55 -20.88
CA CYS A 791 15.01 16.84 -19.62
C CYS A 791 15.66 15.57 -19.04
N ASP A 792 16.91 15.69 -18.59
CA ASP A 792 17.71 14.57 -18.08
C ASP A 792 17.44 14.17 -16.62
N MET A 793 16.37 14.72 -16.01
CA MET A 793 16.04 14.46 -14.62
C MET A 793 14.53 14.41 -14.38
N SER A 794 14.03 13.23 -14.00
CA SER A 794 12.59 12.98 -13.90
C SER A 794 11.87 13.85 -12.87
N PRO A 795 12.41 14.12 -11.66
CA PRO A 795 11.79 15.08 -10.74
C PRO A 795 11.64 16.50 -11.32
N CYS A 796 12.60 16.98 -12.11
CA CYS A 796 12.50 18.28 -12.75
C CYS A 796 11.41 18.29 -13.82
N LEU A 797 11.38 17.26 -14.67
CA LEU A 797 10.37 17.17 -15.72
C LEU A 797 8.95 17.07 -15.16
N LEU A 798 8.72 16.25 -14.15
CA LEU A 798 7.38 16.13 -13.55
C LEU A 798 6.89 17.49 -13.08
N HIS A 799 7.74 18.24 -12.35
CA HIS A 799 7.41 19.59 -11.91
C HIS A 799 7.17 20.53 -13.10
N MET A 800 7.95 20.42 -14.18
CA MET A 800 7.74 21.20 -15.39
C MET A 800 6.39 20.91 -16.06
N ARG A 801 5.98 19.63 -16.15
CA ARG A 801 4.65 19.22 -16.66
C ARG A 801 3.50 19.74 -15.78
N GLU A 802 3.73 19.90 -14.48
CA GLU A 802 2.75 20.42 -13.52
C GLU A 802 2.62 21.96 -13.53
N THR A 803 3.64 22.70 -14.03
CA THR A 803 3.73 24.17 -13.81
C THR A 803 3.97 25.03 -15.04
N LEU A 804 4.55 24.48 -16.12
CA LEU A 804 4.87 25.27 -17.32
C LEU A 804 3.72 25.27 -18.34
N ASP A 805 3.88 26.07 -19.39
CA ASP A 805 2.91 26.23 -20.46
C ASP A 805 2.61 24.89 -21.16
N PRO A 806 1.32 24.48 -21.29
CA PRO A 806 0.92 23.20 -21.84
C PRO A 806 1.27 23.03 -23.33
N ARG A 807 1.64 24.10 -24.04
CA ARG A 807 2.15 24.02 -25.42
C ARG A 807 3.51 23.33 -25.51
N LEU A 808 4.29 23.33 -24.43
CA LEU A 808 5.61 22.72 -24.40
C LEU A 808 5.49 21.19 -24.45
N LYS A 809 6.10 20.56 -25.46
CA LYS A 809 6.19 19.09 -25.57
C LYS A 809 7.35 18.58 -24.72
N LEU A 810 7.05 18.25 -23.46
CA LEU A 810 8.03 17.90 -22.43
C LEU A 810 8.20 16.38 -22.28
N TYR A 811 9.43 15.88 -22.46
CA TYR A 811 9.81 14.47 -22.37
C TYR A 811 10.90 14.21 -21.32
N ASP A 812 10.79 13.07 -20.66
CA ASP A 812 11.78 12.50 -19.74
C ASP A 812 12.88 11.83 -20.56
N GLN A 813 14.05 11.63 -19.96
CA GLN A 813 15.07 10.82 -20.60
C GLN A 813 14.53 9.43 -20.98
N VAL A 814 13.68 8.81 -20.16
CA VAL A 814 13.16 7.45 -20.40
C VAL A 814 12.21 7.40 -21.59
N ASP A 815 11.15 8.21 -21.59
CA ASP A 815 10.17 8.19 -22.69
C ASP A 815 10.78 8.76 -23.97
N PHE A 816 11.69 9.74 -23.88
CA PHE A 816 12.39 10.23 -25.06
C PHE A 816 13.31 9.17 -25.67
N ILE A 817 14.11 8.46 -24.86
CA ILE A 817 14.95 7.36 -25.34
C ILE A 817 14.08 6.27 -25.96
N HIS A 818 13.04 5.84 -25.24
CA HIS A 818 12.15 4.75 -25.65
C HIS A 818 11.41 5.08 -26.96
N ASP A 819 10.75 6.24 -27.04
CA ASP A 819 9.82 6.56 -28.12
C ASP A 819 10.50 7.18 -29.35
N PHE A 820 11.67 7.83 -29.19
CA PHE A 820 12.31 8.59 -30.27
C PHE A 820 13.71 8.11 -30.64
N LEU A 821 14.46 7.51 -29.70
CA LEU A 821 15.86 7.17 -29.94
C LEU A 821 16.08 5.69 -30.24
N LEU A 822 15.35 4.76 -29.61
CA LEU A 822 15.61 3.31 -29.78
C LEU A 822 15.64 2.87 -31.25
N ASP A 823 14.71 3.35 -32.08
CA ASP A 823 14.64 3.00 -33.51
C ASP A 823 15.72 3.68 -34.37
N ARG A 824 16.46 4.63 -33.80
CA ARG A 824 17.54 5.39 -34.46
C ARG A 824 18.93 4.99 -33.98
N LEU A 825 19.02 4.14 -32.96
CA LEU A 825 20.27 3.73 -32.34
C LEU A 825 20.57 2.26 -32.69
N VAL A 826 21.83 1.95 -32.96
CA VAL A 826 22.30 0.57 -33.11
C VAL A 826 22.76 0.09 -31.73
N ILE A 827 21.93 -0.74 -31.09
CA ILE A 827 22.16 -1.19 -29.71
C ILE A 827 22.77 -2.60 -29.70
N ALA A 828 23.95 -2.71 -29.07
CA ALA A 828 24.60 -3.96 -28.72
C ALA A 828 24.38 -4.26 -27.23
N LYS A 829 23.63 -5.34 -26.95
CA LYS A 829 23.29 -5.76 -25.60
C LYS A 829 24.56 -6.08 -24.80
N GLN A 830 24.68 -5.48 -23.63
CA GLN A 830 25.85 -5.60 -22.76
C GLN A 830 25.75 -6.88 -21.90
N PRO A 831 26.84 -7.66 -21.76
CA PRO A 831 26.85 -8.92 -21.01
C PRO A 831 26.90 -8.69 -19.49
N ILE A 832 25.89 -8.01 -18.96
CA ILE A 832 25.82 -7.56 -17.58
C ILE A 832 24.41 -7.73 -17.00
N SER A 833 24.34 -8.16 -15.75
CA SER A 833 23.13 -8.10 -14.94
C SER A 833 23.06 -6.75 -14.23
N ILE A 834 21.97 -6.03 -14.40
CA ILE A 834 21.78 -4.68 -13.85
C ILE A 834 20.55 -4.60 -12.96
N SER A 835 20.54 -3.64 -12.05
CA SER A 835 19.34 -3.24 -11.32
C SER A 835 18.80 -1.91 -11.85
N ILE A 836 17.49 -1.73 -11.90
CA ILE A 836 16.87 -0.43 -12.22
C ILE A 836 16.00 0.06 -11.06
N HIS A 837 15.99 1.37 -10.83
CA HIS A 837 15.09 2.03 -9.90
C HIS A 837 14.17 3.01 -10.62
N THR A 838 12.88 2.73 -10.60
CA THR A 838 11.85 3.66 -11.05
C THR A 838 11.66 4.75 -10.00
N THR A 839 12.13 5.97 -10.29
CA THR A 839 12.01 7.11 -9.38
C THR A 839 10.54 7.45 -9.11
N CYS A 840 10.26 8.07 -7.95
CA CYS A 840 8.89 8.46 -7.60
C CYS A 840 8.20 9.33 -8.66
N SER A 841 8.95 10.20 -9.32
CA SER A 841 8.46 11.01 -10.45
C SER A 841 8.22 10.19 -11.71
N SER A 842 9.09 9.21 -12.03
CA SER A 842 8.85 8.27 -13.12
C SER A 842 7.59 7.42 -12.89
N THR A 843 7.34 7.00 -11.65
CA THR A 843 6.12 6.28 -11.27
C THR A 843 4.87 7.15 -11.47
N LYS A 844 4.89 8.41 -11.01
CA LYS A 844 3.79 9.37 -11.24
C LYS A 844 3.52 9.61 -12.74
N MET A 845 4.57 9.57 -13.56
CA MET A 845 4.48 9.71 -15.02
C MET A 845 4.26 8.38 -15.76
N GLN A 846 4.08 7.27 -15.04
CA GLN A 846 3.85 5.92 -15.59
C GLN A 846 4.96 5.42 -16.54
N LEU A 847 6.22 5.74 -16.24
CA LEU A 847 7.38 5.41 -17.08
C LEU A 847 8.07 4.08 -16.74
N GLY A 848 7.57 3.32 -15.76
CA GLY A 848 8.23 2.11 -15.27
C GLY A 848 8.43 1.02 -16.34
N GLU A 849 7.41 0.78 -17.17
CA GLU A 849 7.49 -0.20 -18.26
C GLU A 849 8.48 0.25 -19.35
N LYS A 850 8.42 1.52 -19.75
CA LYS A 850 9.39 2.08 -20.71
C LYS A 850 10.82 2.02 -20.18
N LEU A 851 11.03 2.29 -18.89
CA LEU A 851 12.33 2.17 -18.23
C LEU A 851 12.87 0.74 -18.31
N PHE A 852 12.01 -0.25 -18.00
CA PHE A 852 12.37 -1.66 -18.13
C PHE A 852 12.71 -2.02 -19.58
N ASN A 853 11.89 -1.63 -20.54
CA ASN A 853 12.11 -1.94 -21.96
C ASN A 853 13.42 -1.34 -22.48
N VAL A 854 13.74 -0.10 -22.13
CA VAL A 854 15.03 0.53 -22.49
C VAL A 854 16.20 -0.24 -21.86
N ALA A 855 16.10 -0.60 -20.58
CA ALA A 855 17.13 -1.34 -19.87
C ALA A 855 17.34 -2.76 -20.45
N ASP A 856 16.25 -3.47 -20.76
CA ASP A 856 16.29 -4.84 -21.30
C ASP A 856 16.82 -4.88 -22.73
N ARG A 857 16.66 -3.80 -23.51
CA ARG A 857 17.35 -3.66 -24.80
C ARG A 857 18.87 -3.52 -24.64
N CYS A 858 19.35 -2.98 -23.52
CA CYS A 858 20.75 -2.64 -23.32
C CYS A 858 21.56 -3.67 -22.51
N ALA A 859 20.93 -4.51 -21.68
CA ALA A 859 21.62 -5.40 -20.74
C ALA A 859 21.01 -6.80 -20.66
N ASP A 860 21.84 -7.85 -20.58
CA ASP A 860 21.44 -9.28 -20.56
C ASP A 860 20.34 -9.61 -19.55
N ARG A 861 20.40 -9.03 -18.34
CA ARG A 861 19.42 -9.28 -17.29
C ARG A 861 19.10 -7.99 -16.53
N VAL A 862 17.82 -7.68 -16.42
CA VAL A 862 17.31 -6.53 -15.66
C VAL A 862 16.61 -6.99 -14.39
N ILE A 863 17.03 -6.45 -13.24
CA ILE A 863 16.47 -6.72 -11.93
C ILE A 863 15.73 -5.47 -11.44
N VAL A 864 14.44 -5.62 -11.11
CA VAL A 864 13.63 -4.54 -10.56
C VAL A 864 13.37 -4.84 -9.08
N PRO A 865 13.92 -4.05 -8.14
CA PRO A 865 13.61 -4.20 -6.73
C PRO A 865 12.11 -3.95 -6.48
N ASN A 866 11.46 -4.88 -5.79
CA ASN A 866 10.02 -4.89 -5.56
C ASN A 866 9.61 -4.11 -4.32
N ASN A 867 10.46 -4.04 -3.29
CA ASN A 867 10.12 -3.37 -2.03
C ASN A 867 10.75 -1.96 -1.91
N VAL A 868 11.26 -1.40 -3.00
CA VAL A 868 11.88 -0.07 -3.05
C VAL A 868 11.07 0.89 -3.92
N ASN A 869 10.09 1.56 -3.29
CA ASN A 869 9.21 2.52 -3.97
C ASN A 869 9.81 3.94 -4.09
N CYS A 870 10.51 4.40 -3.05
CA CYS A 870 11.12 5.72 -2.98
C CYS A 870 12.56 5.61 -2.48
N CYS A 871 13.47 6.42 -3.02
CA CYS A 871 14.87 6.48 -2.59
C CYS A 871 15.09 7.25 -1.26
N GLY A 872 14.06 7.96 -0.75
CA GLY A 872 14.11 8.74 0.50
C GLY A 872 14.88 10.06 0.42
N TRP A 873 15.47 10.41 -0.73
CA TRP A 873 16.34 11.60 -0.86
C TRP A 873 15.60 12.91 -1.07
N ALA A 874 14.45 12.90 -1.76
CA ALA A 874 13.58 14.07 -1.93
C ALA A 874 14.31 15.37 -2.34
N GLY A 875 15.20 15.28 -3.33
CA GLY A 875 16.15 16.35 -3.63
C GLY A 875 17.36 16.25 -2.69
N ASP A 876 17.40 17.06 -1.64
CA ASP A 876 18.56 17.19 -0.76
C ASP A 876 18.36 16.63 0.65
N ARG A 877 17.17 16.09 0.98
CA ARG A 877 16.90 15.55 2.32
C ARG A 877 17.87 14.45 2.73
N GLY A 878 18.30 13.60 1.79
CA GLY A 878 19.27 12.54 2.09
C GLY A 878 20.62 13.05 2.61
N PHE A 879 20.98 14.31 2.33
CA PHE A 879 22.18 14.94 2.90
C PHE A 879 22.01 15.38 4.36
N PHE A 880 20.79 15.76 4.75
CA PHE A 880 20.50 16.31 6.09
C PHE A 880 19.89 15.25 7.04
N TYR A 881 19.24 14.23 6.47
CA TYR A 881 18.53 13.16 7.17
C TYR A 881 18.90 11.80 6.55
N PRO A 882 20.17 11.36 6.64
CA PRO A 882 20.66 10.13 6.00
C PRO A 882 19.95 8.85 6.49
N GLU A 883 19.32 8.91 7.67
CA GLU A 883 18.47 7.85 8.22
C GLU A 883 17.18 7.62 7.41
N LEU A 884 16.67 8.63 6.68
CA LEU A 884 15.46 8.49 5.85
C LEU A 884 15.71 7.62 4.61
N PRO A 885 16.72 7.88 3.77
CA PRO A 885 17.12 6.94 2.72
C PRO A 885 17.46 5.55 3.24
N LYS A 886 18.11 5.44 4.41
CA LYS A 886 18.43 4.15 5.03
C LYS A 886 17.17 3.34 5.35
N SER A 887 16.16 3.98 5.94
CA SER A 887 14.84 3.39 6.17
C SER A 887 14.19 2.95 4.85
N ALA A 888 14.19 3.82 3.84
CA ALA A 888 13.54 3.54 2.56
C ALA A 888 14.21 2.40 1.75
N LEU A 889 15.53 2.25 1.88
CA LEU A 889 16.37 1.37 1.05
C LEU A 889 16.87 0.12 1.77
N THR A 890 16.40 -0.14 3.01
CA THR A 890 16.77 -1.33 3.78
C THR A 890 16.67 -2.65 2.99
N PRO A 891 15.60 -2.94 2.21
CA PRO A 891 15.51 -4.21 1.48
C PRO A 891 16.40 -4.29 0.23
N LEU A 892 16.91 -3.16 -0.26
CA LEU A 892 17.52 -3.03 -1.58
C LEU A 892 18.66 -4.03 -1.80
N LYS A 893 19.61 -4.09 -0.87
CA LYS A 893 20.82 -4.92 -0.98
C LYS A 893 20.51 -6.41 -1.18
N HIS A 894 19.46 -6.91 -0.53
CA HIS A 894 19.07 -8.32 -0.65
C HIS A 894 18.37 -8.62 -1.98
N GLU A 895 17.64 -7.66 -2.54
CA GLU A 895 16.87 -7.84 -3.79
C GLU A 895 17.73 -7.78 -5.05
N ILE A 896 18.95 -7.24 -4.96
CA ILE A 896 19.82 -7.00 -6.12
C ILE A 896 21.14 -7.77 -6.06
N ILE A 897 21.23 -8.85 -5.29
CA ILE A 897 22.47 -9.61 -5.07
C ILE A 897 23.15 -10.07 -6.37
N ASP A 898 22.36 -10.27 -7.43
CA ASP A 898 22.81 -10.70 -8.76
C ASP A 898 23.19 -9.54 -9.70
N ALA A 899 22.98 -8.27 -9.30
CA ALA A 899 23.28 -7.09 -10.11
C ALA A 899 24.73 -6.63 -9.90
N LYS A 900 25.41 -6.26 -11.00
CA LYS A 900 26.75 -5.66 -10.95
C LYS A 900 26.73 -4.14 -10.85
N GLU A 901 25.77 -3.50 -11.52
CA GLU A 901 25.56 -2.05 -11.54
C GLU A 901 24.05 -1.74 -11.45
N GLY A 902 23.72 -0.53 -10.99
CA GLY A 902 22.36 -0.02 -10.89
C GLY A 902 22.12 1.19 -11.79
N PHE A 903 20.88 1.44 -12.19
CA PHE A 903 20.49 2.61 -12.96
C PHE A 903 19.23 3.30 -12.40
N SER A 904 19.23 4.63 -12.43
CA SER A 904 18.13 5.50 -11.99
C SER A 904 18.13 6.77 -12.85
N ASN A 905 17.11 7.62 -12.70
CA ASN A 905 16.90 8.81 -13.53
C ASN A 905 16.92 10.11 -12.71
N SER A 906 17.67 10.09 -11.61
CA SER A 906 17.80 11.19 -10.67
C SER A 906 19.09 11.04 -9.87
N ILE A 907 20.00 12.01 -10.03
CA ILE A 907 21.32 12.03 -9.37
C ILE A 907 21.22 11.82 -7.86
N THR A 908 20.23 12.42 -7.20
CA THR A 908 20.08 12.30 -5.75
C THR A 908 19.61 10.91 -5.34
N CYS A 909 18.78 10.26 -6.16
CA CYS A 909 18.47 8.85 -5.94
C CYS A 909 19.66 7.95 -6.26
N GLU A 910 20.46 8.25 -7.29
CA GLU A 910 21.68 7.51 -7.62
C GLU A 910 22.65 7.48 -6.41
N ILE A 911 22.86 8.61 -5.73
CA ILE A 911 23.67 8.65 -4.50
C ILE A 911 23.06 7.74 -3.42
N GLY A 912 21.77 7.91 -3.13
CA GLY A 912 21.11 7.14 -2.07
C GLY A 912 21.12 5.64 -2.30
N LEU A 913 20.81 5.22 -3.52
CA LEU A 913 20.83 3.82 -3.93
C LEU A 913 22.26 3.26 -3.84
N SER A 914 23.28 4.00 -4.28
CA SER A 914 24.67 3.56 -4.20
C SER A 914 25.14 3.37 -2.75
N VAL A 915 24.82 4.34 -1.87
CA VAL A 915 25.13 4.28 -0.43
C VAL A 915 24.53 3.04 0.25
N ASN A 916 23.33 2.62 -0.15
CA ASN A 916 22.58 1.58 0.56
C ASN A 916 22.58 0.20 -0.13
N SER A 917 23.05 0.11 -1.37
CA SER A 917 23.06 -1.15 -2.14
C SER A 917 24.40 -1.88 -2.13
N GLY A 918 25.52 -1.14 -2.05
CA GLY A 918 26.86 -1.70 -2.23
C GLY A 918 27.32 -1.82 -3.69
N ILE A 919 26.51 -1.37 -4.66
CA ILE A 919 26.88 -1.22 -6.08
C ILE A 919 26.65 0.23 -6.52
N ASN A 920 27.27 0.65 -7.63
CA ASN A 920 27.06 2.00 -8.15
C ASN A 920 25.74 2.10 -8.92
N TYR A 921 24.92 3.07 -8.56
CA TYR A 921 23.78 3.51 -9.35
C TYR A 921 24.15 4.73 -10.20
N LYS A 922 23.84 4.68 -11.49
CA LYS A 922 24.15 5.73 -12.48
C LYS A 922 22.89 6.17 -13.25
N SER A 923 22.98 7.28 -13.98
CA SER A 923 21.93 7.64 -14.94
C SER A 923 21.76 6.57 -16.02
N LEU A 924 20.52 6.24 -16.39
CA LEU A 924 20.21 5.34 -17.51
C LEU A 924 20.90 5.75 -18.82
N ILE A 925 21.14 7.05 -19.02
CA ILE A 925 21.85 7.59 -20.18
C ILE A 925 23.23 6.93 -20.36
N TYR A 926 23.94 6.62 -19.28
CA TYR A 926 25.24 5.94 -19.37
C TYR A 926 25.11 4.53 -19.95
N LEU A 927 24.08 3.78 -19.56
CA LEU A 927 23.84 2.43 -20.08
C LEU A 927 23.55 2.46 -21.57
N VAL A 928 22.63 3.34 -21.98
CA VAL A 928 22.21 3.44 -23.39
C VAL A 928 23.36 3.91 -24.27
N ASP A 929 24.15 4.90 -23.81
CA ASP A 929 25.32 5.37 -24.56
C ASP A 929 26.39 4.29 -24.69
N ARG A 930 26.64 3.53 -23.61
CA ARG A 930 27.59 2.40 -23.59
C ARG A 930 27.14 1.28 -24.53
N ALA A 931 25.84 0.99 -24.57
CA ALA A 931 25.25 -0.05 -25.40
C ALA A 931 25.09 0.37 -26.86
N THR A 932 25.29 1.65 -27.22
CA THR A 932 25.12 2.12 -28.60
C THR A 932 26.47 2.38 -29.25
N ASP A 933 26.69 1.75 -30.40
CA ASP A 933 27.87 1.98 -31.24
C ASP A 933 27.91 3.42 -31.78
N ASN A 934 29.11 3.89 -32.10
CA ASN A 934 29.28 5.23 -32.67
C ASN A 934 28.78 5.34 -34.12
N GLY A 935 28.31 4.25 -34.75
CA GLY A 935 27.88 4.22 -36.14
C GLY A 935 28.96 4.79 -37.05
N ASN A 936 29.94 3.97 -37.43
CA ASN A 936 30.82 4.35 -38.55
C ASN A 936 30.01 4.39 -39.85
#